data_AF-A0A078AVA6-F1
#
_entry.id   AF-A0A078AVA6-F1
#
_cell.length_a   1.000
_cell.length_b   1.000
_cell.length_c   1.000
_cell.angle_alpha   90.00
_cell.angle_beta   90.00
_cell.angle_gamma   90.00
#
_symmetry.space_group_name_H-M   'P 1'
#
loop_
_entity.id
_entity.type
_entity.pdbx_description
1 polymer ?
#
loop_
_entity_poly.entity_id
_entity_poly.type
_entity_poly.pdbx_seq_one_letter_code
_entity_poly.pdbx_strand_id
1 'polypeptide(L)'
;MTQDFKSESQIKDISRVFISGNAAKFSVFFTAGQQIRGVTKKGKDFFKLETSHTETIKSLHVQGQNLWSAGEYILNCYESVNNKIVDKYFYICDDRINDMVVTSVSGQMVLNPVIACQDKTLKVLIEGDKVLYQQKFDAACTALILANEQTHRYCPIVGYGLKNGGIGCIELTRDEPIVLWSLEGSQTNGSAASIVKTCDILGEEGFHNFIVVRDDSSVEIYSYEHKSPIPILRFETKLDESITGIDVGFITNPQRQEILLSTYSGKIMSLVDKGGLNKQMTVAPAASEKMVKLQLQQIKSEKQDKISTLQKEVELLKKKAKEIERIQEQELEDENVQIAIVQGDVPQVDYGESFKVSYKLNILPSEAAYSLFLDSQLPIDSVVLQSMQNIDIISAKDNICQINKIEDKINNNVLLATLKVAGDDSKSSRIEIKIRTSEGQTGHLNVIITPKPSTGNKTAQFLDVPLRPLNLHEKIDAVDENLKSELPLSQISINGKFSLTDAHNWISNCLPDVPPNVSSDEQDQVHTLYFKSTFVGTFLFIELQKAKIIVESDNISVITIIKDQLTSEASVKKIAIDIESQINDKSIFRTIELLHPLIQEQYTIAQKNQLIDGLKELQLQEEDNGFLSEEYKEILRNSDEIRLQFKQQPRKLTYLWGIIADLYMDTAKIKGHHNVGSRITQLKQILNQYNYEELVSFFKHSW
;
A
#
# COMPACT_ATOMS: atom_id res chain seq x y z
N MET A 1 -36.60 7.95 8.83
CA MET A 1 -36.49 9.39 9.11
C MET A 1 -35.10 9.82 8.66
N THR A 2 -35.00 10.41 7.47
CA THR A 2 -33.81 11.16 7.06
C THR A 2 -33.72 12.38 7.96
N GLN A 3 -32.66 12.46 8.76
CA GLN A 3 -32.41 13.61 9.62
C GLN A 3 -31.55 14.57 8.79
N ASP A 4 -32.14 15.67 8.34
CA ASP A 4 -31.40 16.65 7.55
C ASP A 4 -30.32 17.29 8.42
N PHE A 5 -29.06 17.04 8.06
CA PHE A 5 -27.90 17.66 8.69
C PHE A 5 -27.93 19.16 8.40
N LYS A 6 -27.85 19.97 9.45
CA LYS A 6 -27.97 21.44 9.35
C LYS A 6 -26.65 22.15 9.02
N SER A 7 -25.57 21.42 8.78
CA SER A 7 -24.25 21.96 8.47
C SER A 7 -24.18 22.39 7.00
N GLU A 8 -23.44 23.46 6.71
CA GLU A 8 -23.15 23.88 5.34
C GLU A 8 -22.37 22.80 4.58
N SER A 9 -22.63 22.69 3.27
CA SER A 9 -21.87 21.83 2.37
C SER A 9 -20.39 22.21 2.40
N GLN A 10 -19.53 21.25 2.74
CA GLN A 10 -18.09 21.47 2.76
C GLN A 10 -17.51 21.37 1.35
N ILE A 11 -16.59 22.29 1.02
CA ILE A 11 -15.87 22.31 -0.26
C ILE A 11 -14.64 21.38 -0.22
N LYS A 12 -14.06 21.21 0.97
CA LYS A 12 -12.88 20.37 1.19
C LYS A 12 -13.27 18.98 1.70
N ASP A 13 -12.50 17.98 1.30
CA ASP A 13 -12.70 16.60 1.70
C ASP A 13 -12.49 16.39 3.19
N ILE A 14 -13.38 15.58 3.78
CA ILE A 14 -13.26 15.16 5.18
C ILE A 14 -12.17 14.10 5.27
N SER A 15 -11.16 14.34 6.11
CA SER A 15 -10.02 13.44 6.27
C SER A 15 -10.14 12.52 7.48
N ARG A 16 -10.76 12.97 8.57
CA ARG A 16 -10.99 12.17 9.78
C ARG A 16 -12.26 12.60 10.50
N VAL A 17 -12.92 11.65 11.15
CA VAL A 17 -14.08 11.89 12.03
C VAL A 17 -13.80 11.24 13.38
N PHE A 18 -14.15 11.94 14.46
CA PHE A 18 -13.98 11.48 15.84
C PHE A 18 -15.22 11.83 16.68
N ILE A 19 -15.69 10.89 17.49
CA ILE A 19 -16.81 11.11 18.39
C ILE A 19 -16.27 11.32 19.81
N SER A 20 -16.62 12.45 20.44
CA SER A 20 -16.25 12.74 21.81
C SER A 20 -17.48 12.82 22.72
N GLY A 21 -17.38 12.26 23.91
CA GLY A 21 -18.48 12.16 24.88
C GLY A 21 -19.01 10.73 25.03
N ASN A 22 -20.21 10.60 25.59
CA ASN A 22 -20.84 9.30 25.84
C ASN A 22 -22.12 9.13 25.00
N ALA A 23 -22.70 7.93 25.00
CA ALA A 23 -23.90 7.61 24.21
C ALA A 23 -25.10 8.55 24.50
N ALA A 24 -25.18 9.10 25.72
CA ALA A 24 -26.23 10.05 26.11
C ALA A 24 -25.97 11.47 25.61
N LYS A 25 -24.70 11.92 25.60
CA LYS A 25 -24.28 13.25 25.18
C LYS A 25 -22.92 13.16 24.48
N PHE A 26 -22.96 13.19 23.16
CA PHE A 26 -21.78 13.21 22.31
C PHE A 26 -21.80 14.40 21.35
N SER A 27 -20.61 14.79 20.95
CA SER A 27 -20.32 15.74 19.88
C SER A 27 -19.47 15.04 18.82
N VAL A 28 -19.70 15.37 17.56
CA VAL A 28 -18.93 14.84 16.45
C VAL A 28 -17.93 15.89 16.02
N PHE A 29 -16.65 15.54 16.00
CA PHE A 29 -15.60 16.35 15.45
C PHE A 29 -15.13 15.76 14.14
N PHE A 30 -14.80 16.60 13.17
CA PHE A 30 -14.25 16.16 11.90
C PHE A 30 -13.22 17.16 11.39
N THR A 31 -12.34 16.68 10.52
CA THR A 31 -11.27 17.49 9.92
C THR A 31 -11.46 17.58 8.42
N ALA A 32 -11.19 18.76 7.86
CA ALA A 32 -11.22 19.00 6.42
C ALA A 32 -10.07 19.93 6.02
N GLY A 33 -9.06 19.40 5.35
CA GLY A 33 -7.79 20.10 5.14
C GLY A 33 -7.12 20.45 6.47
N GLN A 34 -6.98 21.75 6.73
CA GLN A 34 -6.35 22.33 7.94
C GLN A 34 -7.39 22.78 9.00
N GLN A 35 -8.68 22.49 8.77
CA GLN A 35 -9.75 22.90 9.69
C GLN A 35 -10.26 21.73 10.50
N ILE A 36 -10.51 21.98 11.79
CA ILE A 36 -11.21 21.08 12.70
C ILE A 36 -12.56 21.71 13.02
N ARG A 37 -13.64 20.97 12.79
CA ARG A 37 -15.01 21.41 13.06
C ARG A 37 -15.67 20.46 14.05
N GLY A 38 -16.54 21.00 14.88
CA GLY A 38 -17.38 20.25 15.80
C GLY A 38 -18.85 20.54 15.56
N VAL A 39 -19.62 19.47 15.37
CA VAL A 39 -21.07 19.49 15.17
C VAL A 39 -21.77 18.71 16.27
N THR A 40 -22.93 19.21 16.66
CA THR A 40 -23.83 18.48 17.57
C THR A 40 -24.41 17.25 16.87
N LYS A 41 -25.02 16.34 17.63
CA LYS A 41 -25.80 15.21 17.07
C LYS A 41 -26.81 15.61 15.98
N LYS A 42 -27.31 16.86 16.00
CA LYS A 42 -28.26 17.39 15.01
C LYS A 42 -27.58 18.06 13.80
N GLY A 43 -26.25 17.97 13.68
CA GLY A 43 -25.48 18.61 12.62
C GLY A 43 -25.31 20.12 12.75
N LYS A 44 -25.68 20.73 13.90
CA LYS A 44 -25.42 22.16 14.13
C LYS A 44 -23.96 22.36 14.50
N ASP A 45 -23.25 23.19 13.74
CA ASP A 45 -21.90 23.64 14.05
C ASP A 45 -21.86 24.38 15.40
N PHE A 46 -20.90 24.02 16.24
CA PHE A 46 -20.65 24.70 17.52
C PHE A 46 -19.16 25.00 17.76
N PHE A 47 -18.27 24.39 16.98
CA PHE A 47 -16.83 24.53 17.13
C PHE A 47 -16.17 24.61 15.76
N LYS A 48 -15.20 25.51 15.63
CA LYS A 48 -14.33 25.64 14.46
C LYS A 48 -12.96 26.10 14.93
N LEU A 49 -11.93 25.38 14.50
CA LEU A 49 -10.53 25.71 14.70
C LEU A 49 -9.83 25.59 13.34
N GLU A 50 -9.02 26.57 12.99
CA GLU A 50 -8.14 26.54 11.83
C GLU A 50 -6.72 26.42 12.37
N THR A 51 -6.01 25.36 11.97
CA THR A 51 -4.66 25.12 12.44
C THR A 51 -3.69 26.05 11.72
N SER A 52 -2.57 26.37 12.36
CA SER A 52 -1.50 27.19 11.78
C SER A 52 -0.60 26.43 10.81
N HIS A 53 -0.82 25.12 10.64
CA HIS A 53 0.04 24.24 9.84
C HIS A 53 -0.49 24.10 8.42
N THR A 54 0.43 23.91 7.48
CA THR A 54 0.10 23.76 6.06
C THR A 54 -0.40 22.36 5.70
N GLU A 55 -0.18 21.38 6.58
CA GLU A 55 -0.51 19.98 6.36
C GLU A 55 -2.00 19.70 6.53
N THR A 56 -2.53 18.80 5.70
CA THR A 56 -3.86 18.23 5.92
C THR A 56 -3.84 17.34 7.15
N ILE A 57 -4.80 17.53 8.05
CA ILE A 57 -4.93 16.74 9.27
C ILE A 57 -5.39 15.32 8.90
N LYS A 58 -4.66 14.30 9.33
CA LYS A 58 -4.96 12.88 9.04
C LYS A 58 -5.49 12.12 10.26
N SER A 59 -5.10 12.53 11.47
CA SER A 59 -5.58 11.93 12.73
C SER A 59 -6.05 12.99 13.71
N LEU A 60 -7.07 12.64 14.50
CA LEU A 60 -7.73 13.53 15.46
C LEU A 60 -8.14 12.74 16.70
N HIS A 61 -7.88 13.29 17.89
CA HIS A 61 -8.39 12.78 19.16
C HIS A 61 -8.89 13.94 20.02
N VAL A 62 -10.05 13.80 20.65
CA VAL A 62 -10.65 14.85 21.49
C VAL A 62 -11.07 14.28 22.84
N GLN A 63 -10.44 14.75 23.92
CA GLN A 63 -10.72 14.26 25.26
C GLN A 63 -10.68 15.40 26.29
N GLY A 64 -11.83 15.63 26.94
CA GLY A 64 -11.98 16.70 27.93
C GLY A 64 -11.78 18.08 27.31
N GLN A 65 -10.81 18.84 27.84
CA GLN A 65 -10.45 20.17 27.33
C GLN A 65 -9.31 20.13 26.30
N ASN A 66 -8.70 18.96 26.08
CA ASN A 66 -7.57 18.80 25.19
C ASN A 66 -8.01 18.22 23.85
N LEU A 67 -7.31 18.65 22.80
CA LEU A 67 -7.51 18.20 21.43
C LEU A 67 -6.14 17.91 20.82
N TRP A 68 -5.98 16.75 20.20
CA TRP A 68 -4.78 16.36 19.48
C TRP A 68 -5.09 16.19 18.01
N SER A 69 -4.24 16.74 17.16
CA SER A 69 -4.30 16.56 15.71
C SER A 69 -2.94 16.20 15.17
N ALA A 70 -2.87 15.22 14.27
CA ALA A 70 -1.66 14.90 13.54
C ALA A 70 -1.87 15.07 12.04
N GLY A 71 -0.94 15.76 11.39
CA GLY A 71 -0.81 15.86 9.95
C GLY A 71 0.00 14.71 9.38
N GLU A 72 0.93 15.03 8.49
CA GLU A 72 1.86 14.05 7.93
C GLU A 72 3.16 13.97 8.74
N TYR A 73 3.67 15.09 9.25
CA TYR A 73 4.89 15.11 10.08
C TYR A 73 4.68 15.79 11.43
N ILE A 74 3.64 16.61 11.53
CA ILE A 74 3.42 17.46 12.70
C ILE A 74 2.27 16.92 13.55
N LEU A 75 2.53 16.75 14.85
CA LEU A 75 1.52 16.51 15.87
C LEU A 75 1.34 17.76 16.71
N ASN A 76 0.10 18.17 16.91
CA ASN A 76 -0.27 19.31 17.75
C ASN A 76 -1.20 18.91 18.87
N CYS A 77 -1.03 19.58 20.02
CA CYS A 77 -1.98 19.56 21.11
C CYS A 77 -2.51 20.96 21.39
N TYR A 78 -3.82 21.07 21.47
CA TYR A 78 -4.55 22.28 21.83
C TYR A 78 -5.28 22.08 23.15
N GLU A 79 -5.41 23.14 23.93
CA GLU A 79 -6.15 23.14 25.19
C GLU A 79 -7.21 24.26 25.18
N SER A 80 -8.41 23.94 25.65
CA SER A 80 -9.50 24.92 25.83
C SER A 80 -9.42 25.55 27.21
N VAL A 81 -8.89 26.77 27.29
CA VAL A 81 -8.77 27.56 28.52
C VAL A 81 -9.67 28.78 28.42
N ASN A 82 -10.59 28.97 29.38
CA ASN A 82 -11.52 30.11 29.41
C ASN A 82 -12.29 30.33 28.09
N ASN A 83 -12.76 29.24 27.47
CA ASN A 83 -13.42 29.23 26.15
C ASN A 83 -12.56 29.77 24.98
N LYS A 84 -11.23 29.81 25.15
CA LYS A 84 -10.26 30.06 24.08
C LYS A 84 -9.42 28.83 23.87
N ILE A 85 -9.10 28.54 22.63
CA ILE A 85 -8.20 27.46 22.25
C ILE A 85 -6.79 28.04 22.26
N VAL A 86 -5.88 27.42 23.00
CA VAL A 86 -4.46 27.77 23.02
C VAL A 86 -3.64 26.57 22.54
N ASP A 87 -2.59 26.85 21.77
CA ASP A 87 -1.56 25.86 21.45
C ASP A 87 -0.81 25.47 22.73
N LYS A 88 -0.84 24.18 23.07
CA LYS A 88 -0.17 23.65 24.26
C LYS A 88 1.26 23.23 23.93
N TYR A 89 1.41 22.46 22.86
CA TYR A 89 2.70 22.02 22.32
C TYR A 89 2.53 21.47 20.90
N PHE A 90 3.64 21.32 20.20
CA PHE A 90 3.73 20.60 18.93
C PHE A 90 4.95 19.66 18.96
N TYR A 91 4.92 18.63 18.14
CA TYR A 91 6.00 17.69 17.91
C TYR A 91 6.19 17.51 16.41
N ILE A 92 7.44 17.59 15.95
CA ILE A 92 7.81 17.32 14.55
C ILE A 92 8.45 15.95 14.53
N CYS A 93 7.80 15.00 13.85
CA CYS A 93 8.32 13.66 13.66
C CYS A 93 9.34 13.62 12.52
N ASP A 94 10.40 12.83 12.69
CA ASP A 94 11.47 12.68 11.70
C ASP A 94 10.99 12.04 10.38
N ASP A 95 9.94 11.21 10.49
CA ASP A 95 9.28 10.55 9.36
C ASP A 95 7.75 10.65 9.50
N ARG A 96 7.03 10.17 8.48
CA ARG A 96 5.57 10.30 8.38
C ARG A 96 4.85 9.64 9.55
N ILE A 97 3.88 10.35 10.10
CA ILE A 97 2.90 9.83 11.06
C ILE A 97 1.80 9.14 10.28
N ASN A 98 1.65 7.83 10.49
CA ASN A 98 0.65 7.00 9.82
C ASN A 98 -0.67 6.97 10.61
N ASP A 99 -0.60 6.86 11.94
CA ASP A 99 -1.78 6.89 12.80
C ASP A 99 -1.43 7.40 14.21
N MET A 100 -2.45 7.79 14.98
CA MET A 100 -2.29 8.32 16.33
C MET A 100 -3.43 7.87 17.24
N VAL A 101 -3.06 7.43 18.45
CA VAL A 101 -3.99 7.25 19.57
C VAL A 101 -3.49 8.03 20.79
N VAL A 102 -4.37 8.37 21.73
CA VAL A 102 -4.00 9.08 22.96
C VAL A 102 -4.48 8.27 24.14
N THR A 103 -3.59 7.98 25.09
CA THR A 103 -3.89 7.17 26.27
C THR A 103 -3.03 7.57 27.47
N SER A 104 -3.35 7.08 28.66
CA SER A 104 -2.64 7.42 29.90
C SER A 104 -1.54 6.42 30.23
N VAL A 105 -0.29 6.76 29.86
CA VAL A 105 0.90 5.89 30.05
C VAL A 105 1.69 6.32 31.28
N SER A 106 2.07 7.59 31.37
CA SER A 106 2.96 8.13 32.41
C SER A 106 2.25 8.39 33.76
N GLY A 107 0.94 8.13 33.84
CA GLY A 107 0.13 8.31 35.05
C GLY A 107 -1.36 8.37 34.73
N GLN A 108 -2.23 8.08 35.72
CA GLN A 108 -3.68 7.95 35.51
C GLN A 108 -4.37 9.21 34.91
N MET A 109 -3.74 10.38 35.00
CA MET A 109 -4.29 11.64 34.48
C MET A 109 -3.41 12.31 33.42
N VAL A 110 -2.28 11.69 33.05
CA VAL A 110 -1.37 12.24 32.04
C VAL A 110 -1.71 11.57 30.73
N LEU A 111 -2.25 12.33 29.78
CA LEU A 111 -2.58 11.84 28.44
C LEU A 111 -1.35 11.96 27.54
N ASN A 112 -0.91 10.82 27.03
CA ASN A 112 0.25 10.66 26.18
C ASN A 112 -0.22 10.32 24.76
N PRO A 113 0.15 11.12 23.75
CA PRO A 113 0.02 10.72 22.37
C PRO A 113 0.95 9.54 22.06
N VAL A 114 0.42 8.54 21.37
CA VAL A 114 1.14 7.39 20.85
C VAL A 114 0.99 7.45 19.34
N ILE A 115 2.12 7.59 18.64
CA ILE A 115 2.15 7.75 17.18
C ILE A 115 2.81 6.54 16.53
N ALA A 116 2.21 6.09 15.43
CA ALA A 116 2.79 5.10 14.53
C ALA A 116 3.51 5.83 13.39
N CYS A 117 4.77 5.50 13.17
CA CYS A 117 5.64 6.20 12.26
C CYS A 117 6.09 5.31 11.09
N GLN A 118 6.36 5.93 9.95
CA GLN A 118 6.83 5.27 8.73
C GLN A 118 8.24 4.69 8.86
N ASP A 119 9.03 5.19 9.82
CA ASP A 119 10.37 4.74 10.18
C ASP A 119 10.40 3.41 10.98
N LYS A 120 9.32 2.63 10.95
CA LYS A 120 9.14 1.36 11.68
C LYS A 120 9.12 1.51 13.21
N THR A 121 8.81 2.71 13.72
CA THR A 121 8.69 2.94 15.16
C THR A 121 7.26 3.26 15.60
N LEU A 122 6.96 2.91 16.85
CA LEU A 122 5.87 3.50 17.63
C LEU A 122 6.50 4.34 18.73
N LYS A 123 6.22 5.65 18.73
CA LYS A 123 6.77 6.62 19.70
C LYS A 123 5.68 7.00 20.70
N VAL A 124 6.00 6.92 22.00
CA VAL A 124 5.15 7.40 23.08
C VAL A 124 5.67 8.76 23.53
N LEU A 125 4.84 9.80 23.42
CA LEU A 125 5.23 11.16 23.79
C LEU A 125 4.82 11.48 25.24
N ILE A 126 5.69 12.20 25.95
CA ILE A 126 5.47 12.70 27.32
C ILE A 126 5.73 14.20 27.37
N GLU A 127 4.97 14.92 28.20
CA GLU A 127 5.16 16.35 28.48
C GLU A 127 5.19 17.26 27.24
N GLY A 128 4.62 16.81 26.13
CA GLY A 128 4.45 17.60 24.92
C GLY A 128 5.24 17.06 23.74
N ASP A 129 6.51 17.42 23.66
CA ASP A 129 7.41 17.24 22.51
C ASP A 129 8.50 16.17 22.74
N LYS A 130 8.57 15.57 23.93
CA LYS A 130 9.60 14.57 24.24
C LYS A 130 9.10 13.16 23.99
N VAL A 131 9.93 12.36 23.34
CA VAL A 131 9.72 10.91 23.26
C VAL A 131 10.11 10.29 24.59
N LEU A 132 9.15 9.62 25.25
CA LEU A 132 9.38 8.86 26.47
C LEU A 132 10.20 7.60 26.17
N TYR A 133 9.69 6.79 25.24
CA TYR A 133 10.36 5.62 24.69
C TYR A 133 9.76 5.30 23.31
N GLN A 134 10.40 4.38 22.60
CA GLN A 134 9.95 3.91 21.29
C GLN A 134 10.01 2.39 21.18
N GLN A 135 9.02 1.78 20.54
CA GLN A 135 9.05 0.38 20.10
C GLN A 135 9.44 0.33 18.62
N LYS A 136 10.39 -0.55 18.27
CA LYS A 136 10.74 -0.82 16.87
C LYS A 136 10.02 -2.06 16.35
N PHE A 137 9.65 -2.03 15.08
CA PHE A 137 9.03 -3.13 14.35
C PHE A 137 9.88 -3.54 13.16
N ASP A 138 9.54 -4.67 12.55
CA ASP A 138 10.12 -5.17 11.30
C ASP A 138 9.67 -4.36 10.06
N ALA A 139 8.48 -3.75 10.12
CA ALA A 139 7.91 -2.89 9.09
C ALA A 139 7.21 -1.64 9.66
N ALA A 140 6.92 -0.68 8.79
CA ALA A 140 6.21 0.55 9.15
C ALA A 140 4.86 0.24 9.81
N CYS A 141 4.58 0.85 10.96
CA CYS A 141 3.28 0.71 11.62
C CYS A 141 2.26 1.61 10.93
N THR A 142 1.16 1.03 10.46
CA THR A 142 0.19 1.69 9.56
C THR A 142 -1.14 2.01 10.25
N ALA A 143 -1.48 1.30 11.33
CA ALA A 143 -2.75 1.47 12.03
C ALA A 143 -2.60 1.18 13.52
N LEU A 144 -3.28 1.96 14.36
CA LEU A 144 -3.30 1.80 15.81
C LEU A 144 -4.74 1.78 16.35
N ILE A 145 -4.94 1.04 17.44
CA ILE A 145 -6.17 1.11 18.21
C ILE A 145 -5.89 0.94 19.70
N LEU A 146 -6.54 1.74 20.54
CA LEU A 146 -6.55 1.54 21.97
C LEU A 146 -7.60 0.46 22.31
N ALA A 147 -7.18 -0.62 22.96
CA ALA A 147 -8.11 -1.60 23.48
C ALA A 147 -8.89 -1.02 24.67
N ASN A 148 -10.15 -1.41 24.81
CA ASN A 148 -10.97 -0.99 25.96
C ASN A 148 -10.49 -1.63 27.28
N GLU A 149 -9.80 -2.76 27.19
CA GLU A 149 -9.26 -3.47 28.33
C GLU A 149 -7.91 -2.90 28.76
N GLN A 150 -7.60 -3.09 30.04
CA GLN A 150 -6.30 -2.80 30.60
C GLN A 150 -5.69 -4.10 31.11
N THR A 151 -4.37 -4.14 31.22
CA THR A 151 -3.70 -5.29 31.82
C THR A 151 -3.97 -5.35 33.33
N HIS A 152 -3.55 -6.45 33.96
CA HIS A 152 -3.56 -6.60 35.43
C HIS A 152 -2.77 -5.50 36.16
N ARG A 153 -1.89 -4.77 35.45
CA ARG A 153 -1.11 -3.63 35.95
C ARG A 153 -1.84 -2.29 35.76
N TYR A 154 -3.05 -2.31 35.22
CA TYR A 154 -3.82 -1.14 34.79
C TYR A 154 -3.11 -0.31 33.71
N CYS A 155 -2.26 -0.97 32.91
CA CYS A 155 -1.60 -0.35 31.77
C CYS A 155 -2.49 -0.43 30.52
N PRO A 156 -2.49 0.62 29.68
CA PRO A 156 -3.23 0.61 28.43
C PRO A 156 -2.62 -0.38 27.43
N ILE A 157 -3.49 -1.04 26.67
CA ILE A 157 -3.12 -1.97 25.61
C ILE A 157 -3.38 -1.31 24.26
N VAL A 158 -2.39 -1.30 23.38
CA VAL A 158 -2.49 -0.78 22.02
C VAL A 158 -2.33 -1.93 21.02
N GLY A 159 -3.37 -2.12 20.22
CA GLY A 159 -3.33 -2.96 19.03
C GLY A 159 -2.67 -2.24 17.87
N TYR A 160 -1.84 -2.94 17.10
CA TYR A 160 -1.15 -2.37 15.94
C TYR A 160 -1.26 -3.27 14.71
N GLY A 161 -1.14 -2.65 13.54
CA GLY A 161 -0.97 -3.30 12.25
C GLY A 161 0.21 -2.72 11.48
N LEU A 162 0.87 -3.56 10.69
CA LEU A 162 2.11 -3.24 9.98
C LEU A 162 1.94 -3.31 8.44
N LYS A 163 2.83 -2.61 7.72
CA LYS A 163 2.88 -2.53 6.26
C LYS A 163 3.18 -3.88 5.57
N ASN A 164 3.91 -4.77 6.23
CA ASN A 164 4.21 -6.12 5.74
C ASN A 164 3.13 -7.16 6.10
N GLY A 165 2.02 -6.71 6.70
CA GLY A 165 0.92 -7.56 7.15
C GLY A 165 1.05 -8.11 8.57
N GLY A 166 2.13 -7.82 9.28
CA GLY A 166 2.22 -8.15 10.71
C GLY A 166 1.15 -7.43 11.54
N ILE A 167 0.68 -8.08 12.61
CA ILE A 167 -0.30 -7.53 13.56
C ILE A 167 0.07 -7.92 14.99
N GLY A 168 -0.31 -7.12 15.97
CA GLY A 168 -0.01 -7.43 17.38
C GLY A 168 -0.66 -6.52 18.40
N CYS A 169 -0.35 -6.79 19.66
CA CYS A 169 -0.76 -5.97 20.81
C CYS A 169 0.43 -5.67 21.72
N ILE A 170 0.50 -4.43 22.21
CA ILE A 170 1.53 -3.95 23.13
C ILE A 170 0.87 -3.37 24.37
N GLU A 171 1.37 -3.75 25.54
CA GLU A 171 1.10 -3.06 26.80
C GLU A 171 2.08 -1.89 26.95
N LEU A 172 1.55 -0.68 27.16
CA LEU A 172 2.37 0.50 27.37
C LEU A 172 2.57 0.72 28.88
N THR A 173 3.76 0.39 29.38
CA THR A 173 4.13 0.68 30.78
C THR A 173 4.77 2.05 30.89
N ARG A 174 5.20 2.45 32.10
CA ARG A 174 5.84 3.77 32.29
C ARG A 174 7.25 3.84 31.74
N ASP A 175 7.95 2.71 31.74
CA ASP A 175 9.39 2.65 31.45
C ASP A 175 9.64 2.07 30.05
N GLU A 176 8.90 1.02 29.68
CA GLU A 176 9.07 0.33 28.40
C GLU A 176 7.76 -0.27 27.84
N PRO A 177 7.67 -0.46 26.52
CA PRO A 177 6.58 -1.21 25.90
C PRO A 177 6.79 -2.72 26.10
N ILE A 178 5.72 -3.46 26.42
CA ILE A 178 5.75 -4.92 26.52
C ILE A 178 4.89 -5.50 25.40
N VAL A 179 5.51 -6.20 24.45
CA VAL A 179 4.78 -6.91 23.39
C VAL A 179 4.04 -8.10 24.02
N LEU A 180 2.70 -8.06 23.98
CA LEU A 180 1.85 -9.13 24.52
C LEU A 180 1.82 -10.33 23.58
N TRP A 181 1.69 -10.05 22.28
CA TRP A 181 1.82 -11.02 21.19
C TRP A 181 2.03 -10.27 19.87
N SER A 182 2.62 -10.97 18.90
CA SER A 182 2.81 -10.50 17.53
C SER A 182 2.65 -11.67 16.57
N LEU A 183 1.99 -11.44 15.45
CA LEU A 183 1.90 -12.35 14.31
C LEU A 183 2.61 -11.70 13.12
N GLU A 184 3.51 -12.44 12.49
CA GLU A 184 4.23 -11.96 11.31
C GLU A 184 3.34 -11.95 10.06
N GLY A 185 3.71 -11.15 9.06
CA GLY A 185 3.02 -11.13 7.77
C GLY A 185 2.93 -12.50 7.10
N SER A 186 3.95 -13.35 7.29
CA SER A 186 4.01 -14.74 6.80
C SER A 186 2.98 -15.66 7.46
N GLN A 187 2.53 -15.31 8.67
CA GLN A 187 1.54 -16.05 9.46
C GLN A 187 0.12 -15.53 9.24
N THR A 188 -0.04 -14.45 8.47
CA THR A 188 -1.31 -13.80 8.15
C THR A 188 -1.47 -13.66 6.64
N ASN A 189 -2.41 -12.82 6.17
CA ASN A 189 -2.63 -12.56 4.74
C ASN A 189 -1.40 -11.91 4.05
N GLY A 190 -0.51 -11.25 4.81
CA GLY A 190 0.70 -10.59 4.27
C GLY A 190 0.46 -9.25 3.58
N SER A 191 -0.79 -8.89 3.31
CA SER A 191 -1.16 -7.53 2.88
C SER A 191 -1.11 -6.54 4.05
N ALA A 192 -0.79 -5.27 3.76
CA ALA A 192 -0.65 -4.22 4.77
C ALA A 192 -1.95 -4.07 5.60
N ALA A 193 -1.82 -3.98 6.92
CA ALA A 193 -2.97 -3.72 7.80
C ALA A 193 -3.33 -2.23 7.75
N SER A 194 -4.44 -1.89 7.09
CA SER A 194 -4.86 -0.51 6.88
C SER A 194 -5.70 0.04 8.03
N ILE A 195 -6.50 -0.81 8.68
CA ILE A 195 -7.28 -0.42 9.86
C ILE A 195 -7.31 -1.58 10.85
N VAL A 196 -7.22 -1.27 12.15
CA VAL A 196 -7.31 -2.23 13.23
C VAL A 196 -8.38 -1.79 14.22
N LYS A 197 -9.19 -2.75 14.70
CA LYS A 197 -10.19 -2.52 15.75
C LYS A 197 -10.20 -3.65 16.76
N THR A 198 -10.58 -3.32 17.99
CA THR A 198 -10.83 -4.31 19.05
C THR A 198 -12.28 -4.26 19.47
N CYS A 199 -12.93 -5.41 19.59
CA CYS A 199 -14.32 -5.49 20.06
C CYS A 199 -14.70 -6.86 20.61
N ASP A 200 -15.63 -6.89 21.56
CA ASP A 200 -16.26 -8.13 22.00
C ASP A 200 -17.48 -8.49 21.15
N ILE A 201 -17.28 -9.27 20.10
CA ILE A 201 -18.35 -9.72 19.19
C ILE A 201 -19.10 -10.92 19.78
N LEU A 202 -18.39 -11.78 20.52
CA LEU A 202 -18.89 -13.09 20.94
C LEU A 202 -19.50 -13.07 22.35
N GLY A 203 -19.34 -11.98 23.11
CA GLY A 203 -19.83 -11.88 24.48
C GLY A 203 -19.10 -12.84 25.42
N GLU A 204 -17.86 -13.22 25.08
CA GLU A 204 -17.04 -14.14 25.87
C GLU A 204 -16.21 -13.32 26.86
N GLU A 205 -16.20 -13.74 28.14
CA GLU A 205 -15.34 -13.11 29.14
C GLU A 205 -13.86 -13.38 28.80
N GLY A 206 -13.13 -12.33 28.45
CA GLY A 206 -11.73 -12.42 28.03
C GLY A 206 -11.28 -11.22 27.23
N PHE A 207 -10.20 -11.39 26.46
CA PHE A 207 -9.69 -10.35 25.58
C PHE A 207 -10.59 -10.15 24.36
N HIS A 208 -10.90 -8.90 24.06
CA HIS A 208 -11.65 -8.48 22.89
C HIS A 208 -11.04 -9.02 21.59
N ASN A 209 -11.91 -9.39 20.65
CA ASN A 209 -11.54 -9.82 19.30
C ASN A 209 -10.80 -8.70 18.56
N PHE A 210 -9.87 -9.10 17.70
CA PHE A 210 -9.07 -8.21 16.88
C PHE A 210 -9.59 -8.25 15.44
N ILE A 211 -10.15 -7.15 14.96
CA ILE A 211 -10.57 -7.01 13.57
C ILE A 211 -9.50 -6.27 12.81
N VAL A 212 -9.05 -6.86 11.71
CA VAL A 212 -8.02 -6.29 10.83
C VAL A 212 -8.63 -6.11 9.46
N VAL A 213 -8.50 -4.90 8.94
CA VAL A 213 -8.80 -4.57 7.55
C VAL A 213 -7.47 -4.42 6.82
N ARG A 214 -7.36 -5.06 5.67
CA ARG A 214 -6.15 -5.08 4.86
C ARG A 214 -6.25 -4.17 3.65
N ASP A 215 -5.10 -3.82 3.11
CA ASP A 215 -4.99 -3.11 1.85
C ASP A 215 -5.46 -3.93 0.67
N ASP A 216 -5.66 -5.25 0.73
CA ASP A 216 -6.25 -6.05 -0.36
C ASP A 216 -7.79 -6.18 -0.27
N SER A 217 -8.43 -5.37 0.59
CA SER A 217 -9.87 -5.42 0.92
C SER A 217 -10.33 -6.65 1.70
N SER A 218 -9.41 -7.45 2.25
CA SER A 218 -9.80 -8.49 3.21
C SER A 218 -10.12 -7.90 4.58
N VAL A 219 -11.10 -8.52 5.25
CA VAL A 219 -11.50 -8.27 6.62
C VAL A 219 -11.31 -9.57 7.39
N GLU A 220 -10.41 -9.53 8.35
CA GLU A 220 -10.03 -10.66 9.21
C GLU A 220 -10.53 -10.41 10.63
N ILE A 221 -11.06 -11.44 11.29
CA ILE A 221 -11.45 -11.41 12.69
C ILE A 221 -10.64 -12.47 13.42
N TYR A 222 -9.83 -12.03 14.39
CA TYR A 222 -9.06 -12.88 15.27
C TYR A 222 -9.69 -12.91 16.67
N SER A 223 -9.75 -14.09 17.26
CA SER A 223 -10.32 -14.29 18.59
C SER A 223 -9.36 -15.08 19.46
N TYR A 224 -9.35 -14.81 20.76
CA TYR A 224 -8.58 -15.58 21.72
C TYR A 224 -9.33 -16.88 22.05
N GLU A 225 -8.61 -17.98 22.12
CA GLU A 225 -9.14 -19.23 22.66
C GLU A 225 -8.83 -19.34 24.16
N HIS A 226 -9.68 -20.04 24.90
CA HIS A 226 -9.41 -20.33 26.30
C HIS A 226 -8.02 -20.97 26.45
N LYS A 227 -7.13 -20.26 27.17
CA LYS A 227 -5.72 -20.60 27.47
C LYS A 227 -4.68 -20.23 26.40
N SER A 228 -5.05 -19.69 25.25
CA SER A 228 -4.08 -19.18 24.28
C SER A 228 -3.79 -17.69 24.53
N PRO A 229 -2.51 -17.29 24.72
CA PRO A 229 -2.15 -15.87 24.80
C PRO A 229 -2.15 -15.17 23.44
N ILE A 230 -2.22 -15.92 22.34
CA ILE A 230 -2.17 -15.43 20.96
C ILE A 230 -3.54 -15.68 20.31
N PRO A 231 -4.13 -14.68 19.64
CA PRO A 231 -5.41 -14.85 18.99
C PRO A 231 -5.27 -15.64 17.68
N ILE A 232 -6.34 -16.33 17.29
CA ILE A 232 -6.40 -17.14 16.06
C ILE A 232 -7.41 -16.57 15.08
N LEU A 233 -7.15 -16.72 13.78
CA LEU A 233 -8.08 -16.30 12.73
C LEU A 233 -9.38 -17.12 12.82
N ARG A 234 -10.52 -16.44 12.98
CA ARG A 234 -11.85 -17.05 13.03
C ARG A 234 -12.66 -16.84 11.76
N PHE A 235 -12.47 -15.71 11.11
CA PHE A 235 -13.24 -15.32 9.94
C PHE A 235 -12.41 -14.44 9.02
N GLU A 236 -12.55 -14.68 7.72
CA GLU A 236 -11.97 -13.86 6.67
C GLU A 236 -13.01 -13.66 5.56
N THR A 237 -13.11 -12.43 5.06
CA THR A 237 -13.91 -12.13 3.87
C THR A 237 -13.24 -11.04 3.06
N LYS A 238 -13.28 -11.15 1.73
CA LYS A 238 -12.73 -10.16 0.80
C LYS A 238 -13.87 -9.39 0.13
N LEU A 239 -13.74 -8.07 0.09
CA LEU A 239 -14.70 -7.16 -0.53
C LEU A 239 -14.16 -6.59 -1.85
N ASP A 240 -15.07 -6.23 -2.76
CA ASP A 240 -14.71 -5.70 -4.09
C ASP A 240 -14.36 -4.20 -4.09
N GLU A 241 -14.28 -3.58 -2.91
CA GLU A 241 -13.97 -2.15 -2.73
C GLU A 241 -13.00 -1.94 -1.58
N SER A 242 -12.18 -0.89 -1.66
CA SER A 242 -11.34 -0.48 -0.53
C SER A 242 -12.19 -0.02 0.65
N ILE A 243 -11.84 -0.51 1.83
CA ILE A 243 -12.50 -0.16 3.09
C ILE A 243 -11.78 1.05 3.67
N THR A 244 -12.54 2.09 3.98
CA THR A 244 -12.03 3.38 4.47
C THR A 244 -12.27 3.59 5.96
N GLY A 245 -13.15 2.79 6.56
CA GLY A 245 -13.53 2.93 7.96
C GLY A 245 -14.23 1.68 8.48
N ILE A 246 -14.04 1.44 9.78
CA ILE A 246 -14.67 0.35 10.52
C ILE A 246 -15.05 0.84 11.91
N ASP A 247 -16.24 0.43 12.35
CA ASP A 247 -16.67 0.61 13.74
C ASP A 247 -17.57 -0.56 14.16
N VAL A 248 -17.77 -0.74 15.46
CA VAL A 248 -18.56 -1.85 16.00
C VAL A 248 -19.61 -1.31 16.96
N GLY A 249 -20.84 -1.79 16.83
CA GLY A 249 -21.91 -1.36 17.72
C GLY A 249 -23.25 -2.02 17.45
N PHE A 250 -24.27 -1.54 18.15
CA PHE A 250 -25.64 -2.03 18.07
C PHE A 250 -26.46 -1.20 17.08
N ILE A 251 -26.40 -1.59 15.80
CA ILE A 251 -26.91 -0.74 14.70
C ILE A 251 -28.33 -1.14 14.32
N THR A 252 -28.51 -2.37 13.82
CA THR A 252 -29.84 -2.83 13.41
C THR A 252 -30.60 -3.53 14.54
N ASN A 253 -29.88 -4.07 15.54
CA ASN A 253 -30.46 -4.78 16.67
C ASN A 253 -29.80 -4.35 17.99
N PRO A 254 -30.56 -3.94 19.02
CA PRO A 254 -30.01 -3.53 20.32
C PRO A 254 -29.37 -4.67 21.13
N GLN A 255 -29.61 -5.93 20.76
CA GLN A 255 -29.11 -7.11 21.48
C GLN A 255 -27.91 -7.77 20.80
N ARG A 256 -27.45 -7.25 19.66
CA ARG A 256 -26.36 -7.86 18.90
C ARG A 256 -25.43 -6.79 18.33
N GLN A 257 -24.14 -6.94 18.57
CA GLN A 257 -23.13 -6.11 17.93
C GLN A 257 -22.94 -6.49 16.47
N GLU A 258 -22.68 -5.48 15.66
CA GLU A 258 -22.45 -5.60 14.23
C GLU A 258 -21.21 -4.80 13.87
N ILE A 259 -20.48 -5.29 12.87
CA ILE A 259 -19.30 -4.61 12.35
C ILE A 259 -19.76 -3.75 11.17
N LEU A 260 -19.67 -2.43 11.32
CA LEU A 260 -19.95 -1.47 10.28
C LEU A 260 -18.69 -1.20 9.47
N LEU A 261 -18.81 -1.25 8.15
CA LEU A 261 -17.75 -0.96 7.21
C LEU A 261 -18.19 0.19 6.30
N SER A 262 -17.30 1.16 6.08
CA SER A 262 -17.44 2.15 5.01
C SER A 262 -16.45 1.85 3.90
N THR A 263 -16.88 1.99 2.64
CA THR A 263 -16.02 1.78 1.47
C THR A 263 -15.65 3.09 0.79
N TYR A 264 -14.68 3.02 -0.13
CA TYR A 264 -14.22 4.15 -0.93
C TYR A 264 -15.32 4.79 -1.79
N SER A 265 -16.26 4.00 -2.31
CA SER A 265 -17.41 4.52 -3.05
C SER A 265 -18.48 5.17 -2.16
N GLY A 266 -18.33 5.10 -0.84
CA GLY A 266 -19.27 5.61 0.14
C GLY A 266 -20.37 4.62 0.55
N LYS A 267 -20.26 3.33 0.19
CA LYS A 267 -21.20 2.31 0.66
C LYS A 267 -20.94 2.03 2.14
N ILE A 268 -22.04 1.93 2.90
CA ILE A 268 -22.02 1.51 4.29
C ILE A 268 -22.60 0.10 4.37
N MET A 269 -21.81 -0.84 4.87
CA MET A 269 -22.16 -2.25 4.97
C MET A 269 -22.07 -2.71 6.43
N SER A 270 -22.96 -3.60 6.83
CA SER A 270 -22.94 -4.21 8.16
C SER A 270 -22.66 -5.71 8.02
N LEU A 271 -21.62 -6.20 8.69
CA LEU A 271 -21.35 -7.63 8.87
C LEU A 271 -22.01 -8.11 10.16
N VAL A 272 -22.72 -9.22 10.02
CA VAL A 272 -23.62 -9.74 11.04
C VAL A 272 -23.39 -11.23 11.22
N ASP A 273 -23.23 -11.68 12.46
CA ASP A 273 -23.21 -13.11 12.78
C ASP A 273 -24.60 -13.75 12.54
N LYS A 274 -24.63 -14.73 11.64
CA LYS A 274 -25.82 -15.54 11.34
C LYS A 274 -26.16 -16.53 12.46
N GLY A 275 -25.20 -16.93 13.29
CA GLY A 275 -25.45 -17.80 14.45
C GLY A 275 -26.35 -17.14 15.49
N GLY A 276 -26.12 -15.85 15.77
CA GLY A 276 -26.97 -15.01 16.62
C GLY A 276 -28.40 -14.82 16.11
N LEU A 277 -28.63 -14.83 14.79
CA LEU A 277 -29.97 -14.82 14.20
C LEU A 277 -30.80 -16.03 14.62
N ASN A 278 -30.18 -17.23 14.71
CA ASN A 278 -30.87 -18.46 15.07
C ASN A 278 -31.00 -18.66 16.60
N LYS A 279 -30.02 -18.22 17.40
CA LYS A 279 -30.07 -18.34 18.87
C LYS A 279 -31.15 -17.45 19.49
N GLN A 280 -31.37 -16.23 19.00
CA GLN A 280 -32.47 -15.37 19.47
C GLN A 280 -33.86 -15.87 19.05
N MET A 281 -33.97 -16.77 18.06
CA MET A 281 -35.24 -17.43 17.72
C MET A 281 -35.66 -18.50 18.74
N THR A 282 -34.77 -18.90 19.67
CA THR A 282 -35.06 -19.93 20.68
C THR A 282 -35.41 -19.38 22.07
N VAL A 283 -35.39 -18.06 22.27
CA VAL A 283 -35.71 -17.44 23.58
C VAL A 283 -37.17 -17.00 23.69
N ALA A 284 -38.00 -17.26 22.67
CA ALA A 284 -39.46 -17.29 22.82
C ALA A 284 -39.90 -18.72 23.15
N PRO A 285 -40.64 -18.96 24.25
CA PRO A 285 -41.18 -20.29 24.51
C PRO A 285 -42.17 -20.65 23.39
N ALA A 286 -41.89 -21.75 22.68
CA ALA A 286 -42.77 -22.41 21.72
C ALA A 286 -43.20 -21.63 20.45
N ALA A 287 -42.29 -21.00 19.71
CA ALA A 287 -42.57 -20.65 18.32
C ALA A 287 -42.48 -21.93 17.44
N SER A 288 -43.64 -22.45 17.01
CA SER A 288 -43.73 -23.62 16.12
C SER A 288 -42.87 -23.45 14.85
N GLU A 289 -42.24 -24.51 14.33
CA GLU A 289 -41.46 -24.52 13.07
C GLU A 289 -42.19 -23.86 11.88
N LYS A 290 -43.53 -23.89 11.91
CA LYS A 290 -44.40 -23.21 10.94
C LYS A 290 -44.26 -21.69 10.97
N MET A 291 -44.16 -21.07 12.14
CA MET A 291 -44.00 -19.62 12.28
C MET A 291 -42.63 -19.15 11.78
N VAL A 292 -41.58 -19.92 12.06
CA VAL A 292 -40.21 -19.66 11.55
C VAL A 292 -40.17 -19.73 10.02
N LYS A 293 -40.80 -20.74 9.41
CA LYS A 293 -40.90 -20.86 7.95
C LYS A 293 -41.73 -19.73 7.33
N LEU A 294 -42.81 -19.31 7.98
CA LEU A 294 -43.65 -18.18 7.54
C LEU A 294 -42.89 -16.84 7.58
N GLN A 295 -42.11 -16.58 8.64
CA GLN A 295 -41.27 -15.38 8.74
C GLN A 295 -40.13 -15.38 7.72
N LEU A 296 -39.48 -16.52 7.47
CA LEU A 296 -38.48 -16.65 6.40
C LEU A 296 -39.07 -16.45 5.01
N GLN A 297 -40.31 -16.90 4.78
CA GLN A 297 -41.05 -16.61 3.54
C GLN A 297 -41.40 -15.12 3.42
N GLN A 298 -41.83 -14.47 4.50
CA GLN A 298 -42.09 -13.02 4.51
C GLN A 298 -40.84 -12.21 4.23
N ILE A 299 -39.68 -12.55 4.82
CA ILE A 299 -38.41 -11.86 4.54
C ILE A 299 -38.01 -12.05 3.07
N LYS A 300 -38.26 -13.23 2.50
CA LYS A 300 -38.00 -13.50 1.08
C LYS A 300 -38.95 -12.71 0.17
N SER A 301 -40.24 -12.63 0.50
CA SER A 301 -41.20 -11.84 -0.28
C SER A 301 -40.91 -10.34 -0.19
N GLU A 302 -40.62 -9.82 1.01
CA GLU A 302 -40.20 -8.41 1.19
C GLU A 302 -38.92 -8.09 0.41
N LYS A 303 -37.97 -9.04 0.34
CA LYS A 303 -36.77 -8.88 -0.47
C LYS A 303 -37.11 -8.82 -1.96
N GLN A 304 -38.01 -9.67 -2.44
CA GLN A 304 -38.48 -9.66 -3.84
C GLN A 304 -39.24 -8.37 -4.17
N ASP A 305 -40.09 -7.89 -3.27
CA ASP A 305 -40.83 -6.63 -3.43
C ASP A 305 -39.88 -5.42 -3.49
N LYS A 306 -38.86 -5.38 -2.62
CA LYS A 306 -37.79 -4.38 -2.66
C LYS A 306 -37.02 -4.43 -3.98
N ILE A 307 -36.65 -5.63 -4.45
CA ILE A 307 -35.95 -5.80 -5.73
C ILE A 307 -36.83 -5.27 -6.87
N SER A 308 -38.12 -5.61 -6.90
CA SER A 308 -39.03 -5.15 -7.95
C SER A 308 -39.21 -3.63 -7.96
N THR A 309 -39.22 -3.01 -6.77
CA THR A 309 -39.34 -1.56 -6.61
C THR A 309 -38.08 -0.86 -7.09
N LEU A 310 -36.90 -1.36 -6.68
CA LEU A 310 -35.60 -0.85 -7.12
C LEU A 310 -35.41 -1.01 -8.63
N GLN A 311 -35.88 -2.10 -9.23
CA GLN A 311 -35.84 -2.29 -10.69
C GLN A 311 -36.65 -1.21 -11.42
N LYS A 312 -37.88 -0.91 -10.95
CA LYS A 312 -38.71 0.17 -11.51
C LYS A 312 -38.05 1.55 -11.33
N GLU A 313 -37.44 1.80 -10.18
CA GLU A 313 -36.72 3.04 -9.92
C GLU A 313 -35.50 3.19 -10.85
N VAL A 314 -34.72 2.14 -11.03
CA VAL A 314 -33.60 2.10 -11.99
C VAL A 314 -34.07 2.36 -13.41
N GLU A 315 -35.19 1.79 -13.84
CA GLU A 315 -35.76 2.06 -15.17
C GLU A 315 -36.19 3.52 -15.33
N LEU A 316 -36.82 4.10 -14.31
CA LEU A 316 -37.22 5.50 -14.31
C LEU A 316 -36.01 6.44 -14.38
N LEU A 317 -34.99 6.18 -13.55
CA LEU A 317 -33.75 6.96 -13.53
C LEU A 317 -32.99 6.85 -14.86
N LYS A 318 -32.92 5.66 -15.46
CA LYS A 318 -32.34 5.46 -16.80
C LYS A 318 -33.08 6.26 -17.88
N LYS A 319 -34.41 6.36 -17.81
CA LYS A 319 -35.19 7.18 -18.75
C LYS A 319 -34.88 8.66 -18.58
N LYS A 320 -34.85 9.15 -17.33
CA LYS A 320 -34.50 10.55 -17.02
C LYS A 320 -33.09 10.90 -17.49
N ALA A 321 -32.11 10.02 -17.25
CA ALA A 321 -30.73 10.25 -17.66
C ALA A 321 -30.60 10.34 -19.19
N LYS A 322 -31.26 9.46 -19.95
CA LYS A 322 -31.32 9.53 -21.41
C LYS A 322 -32.02 10.78 -21.95
N GLU A 323 -33.00 11.29 -21.22
CA GLU A 323 -33.70 12.53 -21.58
C GLU A 323 -32.81 13.74 -21.37
N ILE A 324 -32.05 13.78 -20.27
CA ILE A 324 -31.03 14.81 -20.01
C ILE A 324 -29.92 14.76 -21.06
N GLU A 325 -29.40 13.58 -21.41
CA GLU A 325 -28.41 13.41 -22.47
C GLU A 325 -28.90 13.99 -23.80
N ARG A 326 -30.14 13.68 -24.21
CA ARG A 326 -30.72 14.22 -25.45
C ARG A 326 -30.85 15.74 -25.43
N ILE A 327 -31.20 16.32 -24.28
CA ILE A 327 -31.28 17.78 -24.12
C ILE A 327 -29.87 18.39 -24.25
N GLN A 328 -28.86 17.80 -23.59
CA GLN A 328 -27.47 18.25 -23.69
C GLN A 328 -26.91 18.13 -25.11
N GLU A 329 -27.19 17.03 -25.82
CA GLU A 329 -26.81 16.85 -27.23
C GLU A 329 -27.46 17.90 -28.13
N GLN A 330 -28.73 18.23 -27.90
CA GLN A 330 -29.46 19.27 -28.64
C GLN A 330 -28.93 20.69 -28.34
N GLU A 331 -28.62 21.00 -27.08
CA GLU A 331 -28.03 22.29 -26.69
C GLU A 331 -26.63 22.48 -27.29
N LEU A 332 -25.80 21.43 -27.34
CA LEU A 332 -24.49 21.45 -28.01
C LEU A 332 -24.59 21.62 -29.52
N GLU A 333 -25.62 21.05 -30.17
CA GLU A 333 -25.89 21.28 -31.60
C GLU A 333 -26.33 22.72 -31.87
N ASP A 334 -27.17 23.30 -31.01
CA ASP A 334 -27.64 24.69 -31.13
C ASP A 334 -26.54 25.72 -30.82
N GLU A 335 -25.65 25.47 -29.85
CA GLU A 335 -24.49 26.34 -29.53
C GLU A 335 -23.41 26.30 -30.61
N ASN A 336 -23.13 25.13 -31.20
CA ASN A 336 -22.19 25.04 -32.33
C ASN A 336 -22.68 25.80 -33.58
N VAL A 337 -24.00 25.94 -33.76
CA VAL A 337 -24.60 26.76 -34.82
C VAL A 337 -24.50 28.26 -34.53
N GLN A 338 -24.54 28.69 -33.25
CA GLN A 338 -24.39 30.10 -32.86
C GLN A 338 -22.92 30.57 -32.83
N ILE A 339 -21.97 29.71 -32.43
CA ILE A 339 -20.53 30.02 -32.38
C ILE A 339 -19.93 30.19 -33.80
N ALA A 340 -20.51 29.54 -34.82
CA ALA A 340 -20.11 29.76 -36.21
C ALA A 340 -20.41 31.18 -36.74
N ILE A 341 -21.20 31.99 -36.04
CA ILE A 341 -21.67 33.31 -36.51
C ILE A 341 -20.99 34.49 -35.78
N VAL A 342 -20.35 34.30 -34.62
CA VAL A 342 -19.72 35.40 -33.87
C VAL A 342 -18.31 35.03 -33.39
N GLN A 343 -17.37 35.90 -33.73
CA GLN A 343 -15.92 35.77 -33.54
C GLN A 343 -15.50 35.40 -32.11
N GLY A 344 -14.64 34.38 -31.99
CA GLY A 344 -13.44 34.46 -31.15
C GLY A 344 -13.49 34.05 -29.68
N ASP A 345 -14.59 33.52 -29.15
CA ASP A 345 -14.61 32.98 -27.78
C ASP A 345 -14.33 31.48 -27.74
N VAL A 346 -13.48 31.07 -26.78
CA VAL A 346 -13.08 29.68 -26.55
C VAL A 346 -14.34 28.88 -26.18
N PRO A 347 -14.64 27.76 -26.86
CA PRO A 347 -15.82 26.96 -26.54
C PRO A 347 -15.75 26.51 -25.07
N GLN A 348 -16.82 26.75 -24.31
CA GLN A 348 -17.00 26.11 -23.00
C GLN A 348 -17.24 24.62 -23.26
N VAL A 349 -16.16 23.84 -23.22
CA VAL A 349 -16.23 22.38 -23.29
C VAL A 349 -16.83 21.89 -21.97
N ASP A 350 -17.98 21.22 -22.02
CA ASP A 350 -18.50 20.47 -20.88
C ASP A 350 -17.58 19.27 -20.62
N TYR A 351 -16.77 19.37 -19.56
CA TYR A 351 -15.79 18.35 -19.19
C TYR A 351 -16.42 17.10 -18.55
N GLY A 352 -17.76 17.03 -18.44
CA GLY A 352 -18.46 15.96 -17.72
C GLY A 352 -18.19 15.98 -16.22
N GLU A 353 -18.85 15.10 -15.48
CA GLU A 353 -18.65 15.01 -14.03
C GLU A 353 -17.27 14.40 -13.70
N SER A 354 -16.48 15.13 -12.91
CA SER A 354 -15.23 14.60 -12.36
C SER A 354 -15.54 13.57 -11.28
N PHE A 355 -14.90 12.40 -11.33
CA PHE A 355 -14.98 11.38 -10.29
C PHE A 355 -13.61 11.20 -9.62
N LYS A 356 -13.63 10.71 -8.38
CA LYS A 356 -12.39 10.55 -7.61
C LYS A 356 -11.74 9.20 -7.85
N VAL A 357 -10.42 9.23 -7.97
CA VAL A 357 -9.56 8.04 -8.05
C VAL A 357 -8.40 8.18 -7.07
N SER A 358 -7.91 7.04 -6.58
CA SER A 358 -6.77 6.94 -5.67
C SER A 358 -5.91 5.75 -6.05
N TYR A 359 -4.63 5.79 -5.68
CA TYR A 359 -3.75 4.65 -5.84
C TYR A 359 -2.91 4.41 -4.58
N LYS A 360 -2.46 3.17 -4.42
CA LYS A 360 -1.41 2.79 -3.47
C LYS A 360 -0.40 1.90 -4.18
N LEU A 361 0.89 2.11 -3.94
CA LEU A 361 1.97 1.33 -4.49
C LEU A 361 2.81 0.76 -3.34
N ASN A 362 2.73 -0.55 -3.11
CA ASN A 362 3.43 -1.23 -2.03
C ASN A 362 4.45 -2.22 -2.62
N ILE A 363 5.69 -2.17 -2.15
CA ILE A 363 6.69 -3.17 -2.48
C ILE A 363 6.35 -4.49 -1.77
N LEU A 364 6.45 -5.60 -2.50
CA LEU A 364 6.34 -6.95 -1.99
C LEU A 364 7.73 -7.60 -2.01
N PRO A 365 8.47 -7.59 -0.88
CA PRO A 365 9.83 -8.11 -0.83
C PRO A 365 9.94 -9.58 -1.24
N SER A 366 8.93 -10.39 -0.92
CA SER A 366 8.89 -11.83 -1.23
C SER A 366 8.81 -12.15 -2.73
N GLU A 367 8.22 -11.26 -3.53
CA GLU A 367 8.04 -11.46 -4.98
C GLU A 367 8.95 -10.55 -5.84
N ALA A 368 9.71 -9.66 -5.18
CA ALA A 368 10.51 -8.63 -5.80
C ALA A 368 9.72 -7.88 -6.89
N ALA A 369 8.54 -7.40 -6.48
CA ALA A 369 7.55 -6.74 -7.32
C ALA A 369 6.77 -5.72 -6.47
N TYR A 370 5.99 -4.89 -7.12
CA TYR A 370 5.04 -3.98 -6.47
C TYR A 370 3.62 -4.45 -6.68
N SER A 371 2.78 -4.31 -5.65
CA SER A 371 1.32 -4.29 -5.81
C SER A 371 0.85 -2.85 -5.97
N LEU A 372 0.30 -2.55 -7.15
CA LEU A 372 -0.41 -1.31 -7.46
C LEU A 372 -1.91 -1.54 -7.25
N PHE A 373 -2.47 -0.83 -6.28
CA PHE A 373 -3.90 -0.79 -6.02
C PHE A 373 -4.49 0.48 -6.62
N LEU A 374 -5.55 0.34 -7.40
CA LEU A 374 -6.30 1.44 -8.01
C LEU A 374 -7.72 1.43 -7.48
N ASP A 375 -8.14 2.55 -6.91
CA ASP A 375 -9.48 2.76 -6.34
C ASP A 375 -10.20 3.86 -7.11
N SER A 376 -11.45 3.61 -7.47
CA SER A 376 -12.31 4.55 -8.19
C SER A 376 -13.65 4.70 -7.46
N GLN A 377 -14.20 5.91 -7.47
CA GLN A 377 -15.54 6.15 -6.93
C GLN A 377 -16.61 5.43 -7.77
N LEU A 378 -16.37 5.31 -9.07
CA LEU A 378 -17.24 4.65 -10.03
C LEU A 378 -16.65 3.29 -10.45
N PRO A 379 -17.48 2.29 -10.79
CA PRO A 379 -17.00 1.00 -11.30
C PRO A 379 -16.08 1.20 -12.51
N ILE A 380 -14.96 0.49 -12.55
CA ILE A 380 -13.93 0.65 -13.59
C ILE A 380 -14.31 -0.20 -14.82
N ASP A 381 -14.21 0.40 -16.01
CA ASP A 381 -14.35 -0.31 -17.29
C ASP A 381 -12.99 -0.76 -17.82
N SER A 382 -12.07 0.21 -17.91
CA SER A 382 -10.72 -0.03 -18.39
C SER A 382 -9.71 0.89 -17.73
N VAL A 383 -8.48 0.40 -17.66
CA VAL A 383 -7.30 1.13 -17.21
C VAL A 383 -6.25 1.07 -18.30
N VAL A 384 -5.69 2.20 -18.67
CA VAL A 384 -4.52 2.26 -19.56
C VAL A 384 -3.29 2.56 -18.72
N LEU A 385 -2.26 1.74 -18.86
CA LEU A 385 -0.94 1.94 -18.28
C LEU A 385 0.01 2.37 -19.38
N GLN A 386 0.69 3.49 -19.18
CA GLN A 386 1.74 3.98 -20.08
C GLN A 386 2.99 4.33 -19.28
N SER A 387 4.14 3.88 -19.77
CA SER A 387 5.44 4.26 -19.19
C SER A 387 6.55 4.23 -20.24
N MET A 388 7.53 5.10 -20.04
CA MET A 388 8.80 5.09 -20.78
C MET A 388 9.79 4.07 -20.19
N GLN A 389 9.52 3.55 -18.99
CA GLN A 389 10.35 2.54 -18.35
C GLN A 389 9.88 1.13 -18.72
N ASN A 390 10.81 0.17 -18.71
CA ASN A 390 10.47 -1.23 -18.88
C ASN A 390 9.79 -1.75 -17.60
N ILE A 391 8.48 -1.97 -17.69
CA ILE A 391 7.66 -2.49 -16.61
C ILE A 391 7.01 -3.79 -17.09
N ASP A 392 7.26 -4.86 -16.35
CA ASP A 392 6.62 -6.15 -16.56
C ASP A 392 5.37 -6.26 -15.70
N ILE A 393 4.24 -6.64 -16.30
CA ILE A 393 2.98 -6.81 -15.60
C ILE A 393 2.83 -8.29 -15.24
N ILE A 394 2.85 -8.58 -13.94
CA ILE A 394 2.69 -9.91 -13.39
C ILE A 394 1.19 -10.11 -13.15
N SER A 395 0.58 -11.11 -13.80
CA SER A 395 -0.83 -11.42 -13.54
C SER A 395 -0.99 -11.91 -12.10
N ALA A 396 -1.87 -11.28 -11.33
CA ALA A 396 -2.35 -11.85 -10.07
C ALA A 396 -3.22 -13.09 -10.34
N LYS A 397 -3.28 -14.04 -9.40
CA LYS A 397 -4.13 -15.24 -9.49
C LYS A 397 -5.63 -14.88 -9.53
N ASP A 398 -6.01 -13.79 -8.86
CA ASP A 398 -7.38 -13.27 -8.78
C ASP A 398 -7.66 -12.12 -9.78
N ASN A 399 -6.85 -12.02 -10.84
CA ASN A 399 -6.93 -10.87 -11.72
C ASN A 399 -8.25 -10.86 -12.53
N ILE A 400 -9.10 -9.88 -12.23
CA ILE A 400 -10.37 -9.65 -12.94
C ILE A 400 -10.19 -9.01 -14.32
N CYS A 401 -8.96 -8.58 -14.68
CA CYS A 401 -8.69 -7.83 -15.90
C CYS A 401 -8.06 -8.70 -17.00
N GLN A 402 -8.54 -8.50 -18.23
CA GLN A 402 -7.84 -8.92 -19.44
C GLN A 402 -6.76 -7.88 -19.78
N ILE A 403 -5.51 -8.32 -19.87
CA ILE A 403 -4.34 -7.46 -20.12
C ILE A 403 -3.96 -7.54 -21.59
N ASN A 404 -4.04 -6.43 -22.31
CA ASN A 404 -3.58 -6.30 -23.69
C ASN A 404 -2.40 -5.33 -23.76
N LYS A 405 -1.19 -5.85 -24.02
CA LYS A 405 0.00 -5.02 -24.26
C LYS A 405 0.04 -4.60 -25.73
N ILE A 406 0.27 -3.32 -25.97
CA ILE A 406 0.34 -2.70 -27.29
C ILE A 406 1.79 -2.29 -27.55
N GLU A 407 2.29 -2.57 -28.75
CA GLU A 407 3.59 -2.06 -29.19
C GLU A 407 3.42 -0.63 -29.72
N ASP A 408 3.93 0.36 -28.98
CA ASP A 408 3.96 1.74 -29.45
C ASP A 408 5.26 2.01 -30.22
N LYS A 409 5.15 2.08 -31.55
CA LYS A 409 6.28 2.37 -32.44
C LYS A 409 6.49 3.86 -32.70
N ILE A 410 5.59 4.72 -32.21
CA ILE A 410 5.54 6.14 -32.57
C ILE A 410 6.10 6.99 -31.44
N ASN A 411 5.64 6.79 -30.20
CA ASN A 411 6.02 7.64 -29.06
C ASN A 411 7.15 7.06 -28.21
N ASN A 412 7.78 5.96 -28.64
CA ASN A 412 8.80 5.22 -27.89
C ASN A 412 8.36 4.81 -26.46
N ASN A 413 7.06 4.62 -26.24
CA ASN A 413 6.58 4.06 -24.97
C ASN A 413 7.04 2.60 -24.84
N VAL A 414 7.80 2.30 -23.80
CA VAL A 414 8.29 0.93 -23.54
C VAL A 414 7.16 0.05 -22.98
N LEU A 415 6.28 0.63 -22.17
CA LEU A 415 5.03 0.00 -21.74
C LEU A 415 3.85 0.82 -22.25
N LEU A 416 2.97 0.17 -23.02
CA LEU A 416 1.60 0.59 -23.24
C LEU A 416 0.71 -0.63 -23.07
N ALA A 417 -0.18 -0.63 -22.09
CA ALA A 417 -1.07 -1.75 -21.82
C ALA A 417 -2.48 -1.27 -21.47
N THR A 418 -3.47 -1.97 -22.00
CA THR A 418 -4.87 -1.75 -21.66
C THR A 418 -5.38 -2.93 -20.85
N LEU A 419 -5.85 -2.65 -19.65
CA LEU A 419 -6.53 -3.57 -18.75
C LEU A 419 -8.02 -3.36 -18.91
N LYS A 420 -8.73 -4.37 -19.39
CA LYS A 420 -10.19 -4.33 -19.47
C LYS A 420 -10.77 -5.24 -18.39
N VAL A 421 -11.67 -4.73 -17.56
CA VAL A 421 -12.33 -5.54 -16.53
C VAL A 421 -13.23 -6.56 -17.23
N ALA A 422 -13.05 -7.85 -16.92
CA ALA A 422 -13.81 -8.91 -17.52
C ALA A 422 -15.26 -8.94 -16.98
N GLY A 423 -16.21 -9.19 -17.88
CA GLY A 423 -17.64 -9.32 -17.56
C GLY A 423 -18.40 -7.99 -17.56
N ASP A 424 -19.49 -7.94 -18.33
CA ASP A 424 -20.35 -6.75 -18.40
C ASP A 424 -20.99 -6.44 -17.02
N ASP A 425 -21.24 -7.46 -16.21
CA ASP A 425 -21.87 -7.36 -14.87
C ASP A 425 -20.92 -7.09 -13.70
N SER A 426 -19.59 -7.11 -13.91
CA SER A 426 -18.65 -6.86 -12.81
C SER A 426 -18.71 -5.40 -12.37
N LYS A 427 -18.97 -5.15 -11.08
CA LYS A 427 -19.07 -3.78 -10.52
C LYS A 427 -17.83 -3.38 -9.74
N SER A 428 -16.68 -3.94 -10.11
CA SER A 428 -15.44 -3.66 -9.38
C SER A 428 -15.07 -2.20 -9.52
N SER A 429 -14.97 -1.51 -8.39
CA SER A 429 -14.45 -0.15 -8.29
C SER A 429 -12.97 -0.13 -7.92
N ARG A 430 -12.39 -1.33 -7.74
CA ARG A 430 -11.01 -1.56 -7.37
C ARG A 430 -10.31 -2.52 -8.33
N ILE A 431 -9.04 -2.26 -8.61
CA ILE A 431 -8.17 -3.17 -9.38
C ILE A 431 -6.82 -3.30 -8.65
N GLU A 432 -6.32 -4.53 -8.51
CA GLU A 432 -4.95 -4.81 -8.06
C GLU A 432 -4.11 -5.36 -9.23
N ILE A 433 -2.93 -4.78 -9.44
CA ILE A 433 -2.00 -5.18 -10.49
C ILE A 433 -0.63 -5.35 -9.87
N LYS A 434 0.02 -6.48 -10.11
CA LYS A 434 1.41 -6.67 -9.74
C LYS A 434 2.31 -6.21 -10.88
N ILE A 435 3.26 -5.33 -10.59
CA ILE A 435 4.21 -4.80 -11.56
C ILE A 435 5.63 -5.02 -11.09
N ARG A 436 6.54 -5.32 -12.01
CA ARG A 436 7.98 -5.38 -11.76
C ARG A 436 8.69 -4.35 -12.63
N THR A 437 9.47 -3.50 -11.98
CA THR A 437 10.23 -2.43 -12.64
C THR A 437 11.66 -2.88 -12.92
N SER A 438 12.29 -2.37 -13.97
CA SER A 438 13.75 -2.42 -14.13
C SER A 438 14.40 -1.23 -13.43
N GLU A 439 15.43 -1.44 -12.61
CA GLU A 439 16.17 -0.35 -11.98
C GLU A 439 17.01 0.45 -12.99
N GLY A 440 17.39 1.67 -12.62
CA GLY A 440 18.37 2.47 -13.36
C GLY A 440 17.83 3.66 -14.15
N GLN A 441 16.51 3.82 -14.24
CA GLN A 441 15.90 4.98 -14.88
C GLN A 441 14.87 5.62 -13.94
N THR A 442 14.90 6.95 -13.85
CA THR A 442 13.78 7.73 -13.31
C THR A 442 12.62 7.63 -14.28
N GLY A 443 11.42 7.40 -13.78
CA GLY A 443 10.25 7.28 -14.64
C GLY A 443 8.96 7.61 -13.94
N HIS A 444 7.90 7.60 -14.73
CA HIS A 444 6.53 7.74 -14.29
C HIS A 444 5.72 6.60 -14.91
N LEU A 445 4.80 6.06 -14.14
CA LEU A 445 3.74 5.17 -14.61
C LEU A 445 2.46 5.99 -14.68
N ASN A 446 2.09 6.34 -15.90
CA ASN A 446 0.87 7.05 -16.19
C ASN A 446 -0.29 6.05 -16.23
N VAL A 447 -1.30 6.30 -15.42
CA VAL A 447 -2.48 5.43 -15.26
C VAL A 447 -3.71 6.23 -15.63
N ILE A 448 -4.43 5.80 -16.67
CA ILE A 448 -5.68 6.43 -17.10
C ILE A 448 -6.82 5.49 -16.76
N ILE A 449 -7.72 5.91 -15.88
CA ILE A 449 -8.86 5.12 -15.42
C ILE A 449 -10.11 5.62 -16.13
N THR A 450 -10.81 4.71 -16.81
CA THR A 450 -12.10 4.98 -17.46
C THR A 450 -13.20 4.20 -16.73
N PRO A 451 -14.26 4.87 -16.24
CA PRO A 451 -15.34 4.21 -15.54
C PRO A 451 -16.30 3.53 -16.52
N LYS A 452 -17.12 2.60 -16.01
CA LYS A 452 -18.21 2.00 -16.77
C LYS A 452 -19.20 3.08 -17.20
N PRO A 453 -19.62 3.08 -18.48
CA PRO A 453 -20.55 4.07 -18.99
C PRO A 453 -21.87 3.92 -18.24
N SER A 454 -22.20 4.93 -17.44
CA SER A 454 -23.40 4.93 -16.60
C SER A 454 -24.50 5.75 -17.26
N THR A 455 -24.13 6.93 -17.77
CA THR A 455 -24.84 7.87 -18.68
C THR A 455 -23.91 9.09 -18.87
N GLY A 456 -23.93 9.77 -20.01
CA GLY A 456 -23.18 10.98 -20.33
C GLY A 456 -21.84 10.76 -21.06
N ASN A 457 -21.10 11.86 -21.25
CA ASN A 457 -19.75 11.85 -21.85
C ASN A 457 -18.80 10.98 -21.03
N LYS A 458 -18.02 10.12 -21.71
CA LYS A 458 -17.00 9.30 -21.04
C LYS A 458 -15.86 10.18 -20.56
N THR A 459 -15.79 10.42 -19.26
CA THR A 459 -14.64 11.05 -18.62
C THR A 459 -13.61 10.00 -18.23
N ALA A 460 -12.35 10.37 -18.23
CA ALA A 460 -11.26 9.53 -17.73
C ALA A 460 -10.43 10.34 -16.73
N GLN A 461 -9.91 9.66 -15.71
CA GLN A 461 -9.02 10.28 -14.73
C GLN A 461 -7.59 9.84 -14.99
N PHE A 462 -6.67 10.78 -14.88
CA PHE A 462 -5.24 10.56 -15.05
C PHE A 462 -4.56 10.56 -13.68
N LEU A 463 -3.76 9.53 -13.43
CA LEU A 463 -2.92 9.38 -12.26
C LEU A 463 -1.46 9.24 -12.70
N ASP A 464 -0.59 10.05 -12.10
CA ASP A 464 0.86 9.95 -12.26
C ASP A 464 1.46 9.23 -11.04
N VAL A 465 2.03 8.05 -11.27
CA VAL A 465 2.70 7.24 -10.25
C VAL A 465 4.21 7.35 -10.46
N PRO A 466 4.95 8.08 -9.60
CA PRO A 466 6.39 8.26 -9.77
C PRO A 466 7.16 6.97 -9.45
N LEU A 467 8.13 6.64 -10.30
CA LEU A 467 9.03 5.50 -10.17
C LEU A 467 10.45 5.99 -9.93
N ARG A 468 11.03 5.65 -8.78
CA ARG A 468 12.41 5.97 -8.42
C ARG A 468 13.41 5.09 -9.19
N PRO A 469 14.65 5.55 -9.42
CA PRO A 469 15.68 4.75 -10.06
C PRO A 469 15.97 3.40 -9.39
N LEU A 470 16.02 3.38 -8.06
CA LEU A 470 16.31 2.20 -7.25
C LEU A 470 15.07 1.73 -6.50
N ASN A 471 14.02 1.46 -7.26
CA ASN A 471 12.73 1.05 -6.73
C ASN A 471 12.76 -0.30 -5.97
N LEU A 472 13.62 -1.24 -6.33
CA LEU A 472 13.60 -2.57 -5.72
C LEU A 472 14.41 -2.66 -4.42
N HIS A 473 14.78 -1.53 -3.83
CA HIS A 473 15.52 -1.45 -2.58
C HIS A 473 14.58 -1.23 -1.39
N GLU A 474 14.70 -2.08 -0.38
CA GLU A 474 13.99 -1.94 0.89
C GLU A 474 14.92 -1.35 1.95
N LYS A 475 14.42 -0.35 2.70
CA LYS A 475 15.16 0.21 3.84
C LYS A 475 15.25 -0.80 4.98
N ILE A 476 16.46 -1.01 5.48
CA ILE A 476 16.76 -1.83 6.66
C ILE A 476 17.36 -0.96 7.75
N ASP A 477 17.29 -1.40 9.01
CA ASP A 477 17.70 -0.57 10.14
C ASP A 477 19.20 -0.64 10.40
N ALA A 478 19.76 -1.84 10.28
CA ALA A 478 21.18 -2.12 10.49
C ALA A 478 21.57 -3.40 9.77
N VAL A 479 22.88 -3.54 9.54
CA VAL A 479 23.51 -4.76 9.04
C VAL A 479 24.52 -5.22 10.07
N ASP A 480 24.67 -6.54 10.25
CA ASP A 480 25.74 -7.10 11.09
C ASP A 480 27.10 -6.62 10.56
N GLU A 481 27.90 -5.99 11.42
CA GLU A 481 29.24 -5.48 11.07
C GLU A 481 30.16 -6.57 10.53
N ASN A 482 30.03 -7.81 11.04
CA ASN A 482 30.80 -8.94 10.51
C ASN A 482 30.44 -9.20 9.06
N LEU A 483 29.13 -9.22 8.74
CA LEU A 483 28.65 -9.38 7.38
C LEU A 483 29.14 -8.22 6.50
N LYS A 484 29.04 -6.97 6.96
CA LYS A 484 29.50 -5.80 6.21
C LYS A 484 30.99 -5.92 5.84
N SER A 485 31.83 -6.40 6.77
CA SER A 485 33.27 -6.54 6.57
C SER A 485 33.66 -7.62 5.55
N GLU A 486 32.83 -8.66 5.37
CA GLU A 486 33.06 -9.74 4.41
C GLU A 486 32.61 -9.38 2.99
N LEU A 487 31.70 -8.42 2.85
CA LEU A 487 31.14 -8.04 1.56
C LEU A 487 32.18 -7.33 0.68
N PRO A 488 32.27 -7.67 -0.62
CA PRO A 488 33.12 -6.96 -1.56
C PRO A 488 32.49 -5.62 -1.95
N LEU A 489 32.61 -4.61 -1.09
CA LEU A 489 32.01 -3.30 -1.31
C LEU A 489 32.81 -2.48 -2.33
N SER A 490 32.09 -1.87 -3.27
CA SER A 490 32.56 -0.77 -4.11
C SER A 490 32.01 0.54 -3.55
N GLN A 491 32.82 1.59 -3.58
CA GLN A 491 32.52 2.86 -2.93
C GLN A 491 32.59 4.01 -3.93
N ILE A 492 31.65 4.97 -3.83
CA ILE A 492 31.79 6.29 -4.42
C ILE A 492 31.71 7.35 -3.33
N SER A 493 32.59 8.35 -3.41
CA SER A 493 32.58 9.52 -2.56
C SER A 493 32.31 10.75 -3.41
N ILE A 494 31.22 11.45 -3.13
CA ILE A 494 30.80 12.66 -3.83
C ILE A 494 30.99 13.84 -2.89
N ASN A 495 31.88 14.75 -3.25
CA ASN A 495 32.18 15.96 -2.51
C ASN A 495 31.64 17.18 -3.28
N GLY A 496 31.07 18.18 -2.60
CA GLY A 496 30.55 19.34 -3.31
C GLY A 496 29.97 20.41 -2.40
N LYS A 497 29.60 21.55 -2.98
CA LYS A 497 29.02 22.69 -2.22
C LYS A 497 27.50 22.54 -2.04
N PHE A 498 27.04 21.41 -1.53
CA PHE A 498 25.62 21.14 -1.24
C PHE A 498 25.35 21.06 0.27
N SER A 499 24.11 21.37 0.67
CA SER A 499 23.66 21.21 2.06
C SER A 499 23.29 19.75 2.35
N LEU A 500 23.19 19.38 3.64
CA LEU A 500 22.69 18.06 4.04
C LEU A 500 21.25 17.84 3.54
N THR A 501 20.42 18.89 3.54
CA THR A 501 19.05 18.87 2.99
C THR A 501 19.05 18.60 1.48
N ASP A 502 19.99 19.17 0.72
CA ASP A 502 20.12 18.86 -0.70
C ASP A 502 20.50 17.40 -0.92
N ALA A 503 21.47 16.90 -0.16
CA ALA A 503 21.91 15.51 -0.22
C ALA A 503 20.75 14.54 0.09
N HIS A 504 20.01 14.77 1.18
CA HIS A 504 18.83 13.96 1.53
C HIS A 504 17.75 13.99 0.43
N ASN A 505 17.45 15.16 -0.12
CA ASN A 505 16.47 15.27 -1.21
C ASN A 505 16.90 14.48 -2.46
N TRP A 506 18.18 14.54 -2.83
CA TRP A 506 18.69 13.78 -3.96
C TRP A 506 18.60 12.27 -3.73
N ILE A 507 18.89 11.80 -2.52
CA ILE A 507 18.74 10.39 -2.13
C ILE A 507 17.27 9.97 -2.07
N SER A 508 16.37 10.82 -1.55
CA SER A 508 14.92 10.57 -1.53
C SER A 508 14.32 10.51 -2.94
N ASN A 509 14.91 11.21 -3.90
CA ASN A 509 14.55 11.08 -5.32
C ASN A 509 15.10 9.80 -5.97
N CYS A 510 16.08 9.14 -5.37
CA CYS A 510 16.70 7.92 -5.89
C CYS A 510 16.09 6.64 -5.30
N LEU A 511 15.72 6.66 -4.02
CA LEU A 511 15.32 5.49 -3.23
C LEU A 511 13.94 5.65 -2.58
N PRO A 512 13.19 4.55 -2.38
CA PRO A 512 11.93 4.57 -1.65
C PRO A 512 12.14 4.68 -0.13
N ASP A 513 11.10 5.09 0.60
CA ASP A 513 11.05 5.12 2.08
C ASP A 513 12.23 5.84 2.77
N VAL A 514 12.80 6.85 2.09
CA VAL A 514 13.75 7.81 2.67
C VAL A 514 12.97 8.92 3.38
N PRO A 515 13.23 9.20 4.68
CA PRO A 515 12.59 10.31 5.38
C PRO A 515 12.89 11.64 4.67
N PRO A 516 11.89 12.50 4.46
CA PRO A 516 12.07 13.75 3.73
C PRO A 516 12.72 14.85 4.57
N ASN A 517 12.62 14.76 5.89
CA ASN A 517 13.18 15.73 6.81
C ASN A 517 14.41 15.16 7.51
N VAL A 518 15.40 16.03 7.69
CA VAL A 518 16.52 15.78 8.59
C VAL A 518 16.22 16.55 9.87
N SER A 519 16.27 15.88 11.01
CA SER A 519 16.03 16.53 12.29
C SER A 519 17.00 17.73 12.47
N SER A 520 16.51 18.85 13.01
CA SER A 520 17.32 20.08 13.15
C SER A 520 18.53 19.91 14.07
N ASP A 521 18.47 18.94 14.98
CA ASP A 521 19.51 18.68 15.98
C ASP A 521 20.66 17.82 15.43
N GLU A 522 20.52 17.28 14.21
CA GLU A 522 21.47 16.36 13.58
C GLU A 522 22.14 16.95 12.32
N GLN A 523 22.05 18.25 12.07
CA GLN A 523 22.60 18.88 10.86
C GLN A 523 24.13 18.75 10.71
N ASP A 524 24.84 18.54 11.81
CA ASP A 524 26.29 18.33 11.85
C ASP A 524 26.69 16.85 12.10
N GLN A 525 25.72 15.93 12.15
CA GLN A 525 25.98 14.49 12.34
C GLN A 525 26.04 13.74 11.01
N VAL A 526 26.65 12.55 11.05
CA VAL A 526 26.69 11.62 9.92
C VAL A 526 25.39 10.83 9.92
N HIS A 527 24.61 10.94 8.85
CA HIS A 527 23.36 10.20 8.68
C HIS A 527 23.63 8.95 7.85
N THR A 528 23.43 7.77 8.43
CA THR A 528 23.64 6.51 7.72
C THR A 528 22.30 5.84 7.39
N LEU A 529 22.13 5.47 6.12
CA LEU A 529 20.99 4.73 5.62
C LEU A 529 21.44 3.39 5.08
N TYR A 530 20.65 2.35 5.35
CA TYR A 530 20.91 0.98 4.93
C TYR A 530 19.76 0.49 4.06
N PHE A 531 20.08 -0.15 2.94
CA PHE A 531 19.13 -0.72 2.02
C PHE A 531 19.55 -2.12 1.58
N LYS A 532 18.56 -2.96 1.26
CA LYS A 532 18.74 -4.28 0.65
C LYS A 532 17.91 -4.39 -0.62
N SER A 533 18.52 -4.86 -1.71
CA SER A 533 17.79 -5.20 -2.93
C SER A 533 16.88 -6.39 -2.67
N THR A 534 15.58 -6.20 -2.88
CA THR A 534 14.56 -7.25 -2.77
C THR A 534 14.71 -8.32 -3.86
N PHE A 535 15.28 -7.97 -5.02
CA PHE A 535 15.44 -8.89 -6.14
C PHE A 535 16.73 -9.71 -6.07
N VAL A 536 17.89 -9.05 -5.97
CA VAL A 536 19.21 -9.73 -6.00
C VAL A 536 19.68 -10.11 -4.60
N GLY A 537 19.27 -9.37 -3.57
CA GLY A 537 19.75 -9.56 -2.20
C GLY A 537 21.04 -8.81 -1.85
N THR A 538 21.50 -7.92 -2.73
CA THR A 538 22.67 -7.04 -2.52
C THR A 538 22.37 -5.92 -1.52
N PHE A 539 23.41 -5.35 -0.93
CA PHE A 539 23.31 -4.29 0.08
C PHE A 539 23.79 -2.94 -0.46
N LEU A 540 23.19 -1.88 0.07
CA LEU A 540 23.51 -0.50 -0.23
C LEU A 540 23.59 0.29 1.07
N PHE A 541 24.73 0.95 1.28
CA PHE A 541 25.04 1.77 2.45
C PHE A 541 25.25 3.20 1.97
N ILE A 542 24.63 4.16 2.66
CA ILE A 542 24.73 5.58 2.30
C ILE A 542 25.04 6.35 3.55
N GLU A 543 26.15 7.10 3.55
CA GLU A 543 26.48 8.06 4.60
C GLU A 543 26.34 9.48 4.04
N LEU A 544 25.50 10.28 4.69
CA LEU A 544 25.21 11.65 4.33
C LEU A 544 25.81 12.58 5.37
N GLN A 545 26.61 13.53 4.86
CA GLN A 545 27.24 14.58 5.63
C GLN A 545 27.09 15.89 4.86
N LYS A 546 27.29 17.01 5.54
CA LYS A 546 27.38 18.31 4.87
C LYS A 546 28.52 18.27 3.85
N ALA A 547 28.24 18.64 2.61
CA ALA A 547 29.20 18.68 1.50
C ALA A 547 29.84 17.33 1.09
N LYS A 548 29.39 16.19 1.65
CA LYS A 548 29.93 14.86 1.36
C LYS A 548 28.87 13.77 1.40
N ILE A 549 28.83 12.94 0.37
CA ILE A 549 28.00 11.73 0.29
C ILE A 549 28.92 10.56 0.03
N ILE A 550 28.83 9.52 0.85
CA ILE A 550 29.53 8.25 0.64
C ILE A 550 28.48 7.20 0.34
N VAL A 551 28.68 6.43 -0.74
CA VAL A 551 27.81 5.33 -1.11
C VAL A 551 28.66 4.08 -1.28
N GLU A 552 28.31 3.02 -0.56
CA GLU A 552 28.97 1.71 -0.64
C GLU A 552 27.94 0.65 -1.04
N SER A 553 28.30 -0.25 -1.95
CA SER A 553 27.44 -1.37 -2.34
C SER A 553 28.27 -2.53 -2.87
N ASP A 554 27.78 -3.75 -2.67
CA ASP A 554 28.29 -4.97 -3.30
C ASP A 554 27.75 -5.16 -4.73
N ASN A 555 27.04 -4.17 -5.30
CA ASN A 555 26.56 -4.16 -6.68
C ASN A 555 26.99 -2.90 -7.44
N ILE A 556 27.78 -3.07 -8.51
CA ILE A 556 28.30 -1.97 -9.33
C ILE A 556 27.20 -1.21 -10.08
N SER A 557 26.13 -1.89 -10.51
CA SER A 557 25.01 -1.24 -11.20
C SER A 557 24.36 -0.20 -10.28
N VAL A 558 24.14 -0.55 -9.01
CA VAL A 558 23.56 0.36 -8.01
C VAL A 558 24.42 1.62 -7.83
N ILE A 559 25.73 1.45 -7.71
CA ILE A 559 26.70 2.56 -7.63
C ILE A 559 26.61 3.45 -8.87
N THR A 560 26.55 2.86 -10.06
CA THR A 560 26.51 3.60 -11.33
C THR A 560 25.20 4.39 -11.46
N ILE A 561 24.08 3.77 -11.12
CA ILE A 561 22.75 4.39 -11.13
C ILE A 561 22.69 5.59 -10.18
N ILE A 562 23.16 5.42 -8.92
CA ILE A 562 23.16 6.51 -7.95
C ILE A 562 24.09 7.64 -8.41
N LYS A 563 25.28 7.30 -8.90
CA LYS A 563 26.23 8.28 -9.44
C LYS A 563 25.58 9.12 -10.54
N ASP A 564 24.95 8.49 -11.53
CA ASP A 564 24.29 9.19 -12.64
C ASP A 564 23.13 10.07 -12.14
N GLN A 565 22.30 9.56 -11.23
CA GLN A 565 21.16 10.30 -10.69
C GLN A 565 21.62 11.52 -9.89
N LEU A 566 22.58 11.36 -8.98
CA LEU A 566 23.11 12.46 -8.18
C LEU A 566 23.83 13.50 -9.05
N THR A 567 24.52 13.05 -10.10
CA THR A 567 25.16 13.97 -11.07
C THR A 567 24.12 14.79 -11.83
N SER A 568 23.03 14.16 -12.24
CA SER A 568 21.90 14.83 -12.91
C SER A 568 21.25 15.87 -12.00
N GLU A 569 20.92 15.50 -10.76
CA GLU A 569 20.31 16.38 -9.75
C GLU A 569 21.22 17.58 -9.38
N ALA A 570 22.52 17.33 -9.20
CA ALA A 570 23.49 18.39 -8.98
C ALA A 570 23.59 19.34 -10.17
N SER A 571 23.55 18.81 -11.40
CA SER A 571 23.57 19.61 -12.64
C SER A 571 22.32 20.48 -12.77
N VAL A 572 21.14 19.96 -12.45
CA VAL A 572 19.87 20.71 -12.43
C VAL A 572 19.94 21.89 -11.45
N LYS A 573 20.51 21.67 -10.26
CA LYS A 573 20.74 22.73 -9.25
C LYS A 573 21.99 23.58 -9.52
N LYS A 574 22.76 23.29 -10.57
CA LYS A 574 24.04 23.96 -10.92
C LYS A 574 25.08 23.91 -9.78
N ILE A 575 25.10 22.82 -9.04
CA ILE A 575 26.07 22.57 -7.97
C ILE A 575 27.24 21.77 -8.54
N ALA A 576 28.45 22.29 -8.42
CA ALA A 576 29.66 21.57 -8.79
C ALA A 576 29.94 20.46 -7.75
N ILE A 577 30.09 19.23 -8.24
CA ILE A 577 30.43 18.05 -7.47
C ILE A 577 31.70 17.41 -8.03
N ASP A 578 32.48 16.82 -7.13
CA ASP A 578 33.66 16.01 -7.42
C ASP A 578 33.37 14.57 -6.98
N ILE A 579 33.70 13.60 -7.83
CA ILE A 579 33.30 12.20 -7.64
C ILE A 579 34.53 11.32 -7.68
N GLU A 580 34.85 10.70 -6.56
CA GLU A 580 35.87 9.67 -6.42
C GLU A 580 35.20 8.29 -6.44
N SER A 581 35.76 7.34 -7.18
CA SER A 581 35.22 5.97 -7.30
C SER A 581 36.28 4.94 -6.97
N GLN A 582 35.98 4.05 -6.02
CA GLN A 582 36.82 2.92 -5.62
C GLN A 582 36.05 1.63 -5.91
N ILE A 583 36.48 0.91 -6.94
CA ILE A 583 35.75 -0.25 -7.46
C ILE A 583 36.44 -1.53 -6.98
N ASN A 584 35.66 -2.44 -6.40
CA ASN A 584 36.12 -3.77 -6.04
C ASN A 584 35.65 -4.77 -7.09
N ASP A 585 36.53 -5.29 -7.95
CA ASP A 585 36.16 -6.25 -9.00
C ASP A 585 35.47 -7.52 -8.47
N LYS A 586 35.65 -7.86 -7.18
CA LYS A 586 34.96 -8.99 -6.55
C LYS A 586 33.45 -8.80 -6.44
N SER A 587 32.96 -7.55 -6.42
CA SER A 587 31.53 -7.23 -6.35
C SER A 587 30.77 -7.73 -7.59
N ILE A 588 31.39 -7.64 -8.77
CA ILE A 588 30.85 -8.16 -10.04
C ILE A 588 30.58 -9.66 -9.92
N PHE A 589 31.56 -10.42 -9.45
CA PHE A 589 31.46 -11.87 -9.35
C PHE A 589 30.45 -12.28 -8.28
N ARG A 590 30.36 -11.51 -7.18
CA ARG A 590 29.33 -11.70 -6.15
C ARG A 590 27.92 -11.54 -6.72
N THR A 591 27.66 -10.49 -7.51
CA THR A 591 26.35 -10.31 -8.16
C THR A 591 26.03 -11.46 -9.12
N ILE A 592 27.01 -11.91 -9.92
CA ILE A 592 26.81 -13.05 -10.83
C ILE A 592 26.54 -14.35 -10.06
N GLU A 593 27.22 -14.57 -8.93
CA GLU A 593 27.00 -15.70 -8.02
C GLU A 593 25.58 -15.67 -7.44
N LEU A 594 25.07 -14.51 -7.03
CA LEU A 594 23.69 -14.37 -6.52
C LEU A 594 22.63 -14.59 -7.61
N LEU A 595 22.90 -14.18 -8.85
CA LEU A 595 21.99 -14.37 -9.97
C LEU A 595 21.99 -15.82 -10.49
N HIS A 596 23.04 -16.59 -10.26
CA HIS A 596 23.19 -17.95 -10.81
C HIS A 596 22.08 -18.91 -10.37
N PRO A 597 21.75 -19.05 -9.07
CA PRO A 597 20.64 -19.89 -8.63
C PRO A 597 19.30 -19.51 -9.26
N LEU A 598 19.01 -18.20 -9.41
CA LEU A 598 17.76 -17.70 -10.00
C LEU A 598 17.62 -18.12 -11.47
N ILE A 599 18.72 -18.10 -12.21
CA ILE A 599 18.75 -18.53 -13.62
C ILE A 599 18.63 -20.05 -13.71
N GLN A 600 19.38 -20.78 -12.89
CA GLN A 600 19.37 -22.24 -12.86
C GLN A 600 17.96 -22.78 -12.55
N GLU A 601 17.25 -22.18 -11.60
CA GLU A 601 15.86 -22.52 -11.29
C GLU A 601 14.96 -22.45 -12.54
N GLN A 602 15.11 -21.42 -13.38
CA GLN A 602 14.32 -21.28 -14.61
C GLN A 602 14.62 -22.40 -15.62
N TYR A 603 15.86 -22.87 -15.72
CA TYR A 603 16.21 -24.00 -16.58
C TYR A 603 15.68 -25.33 -16.00
N THR A 604 15.73 -25.50 -14.68
CA THR A 604 15.14 -26.66 -14.00
C THR A 604 13.63 -26.72 -14.20
N ILE A 605 12.91 -25.59 -14.16
CA ILE A 605 11.47 -25.53 -14.46
C ILE A 605 11.20 -26.00 -15.89
N ALA A 606 12.02 -25.61 -16.87
CA ALA A 606 11.87 -26.07 -18.26
C ALA A 606 12.10 -27.57 -18.40
N GLN A 607 13.13 -28.12 -17.75
CA GLN A 607 13.40 -29.56 -17.75
C GLN A 607 12.25 -30.33 -17.09
N LYS A 608 11.77 -29.90 -15.92
CA LYS A 608 10.62 -30.50 -15.24
C LYS A 608 9.38 -30.48 -16.13
N ASN A 609 9.10 -29.37 -16.81
CA ASN A 609 7.95 -29.26 -17.70
C ASN A 609 8.03 -30.21 -18.92
N GLN A 610 9.22 -30.44 -19.48
CA GLN A 610 9.41 -31.42 -20.56
C GLN A 610 9.08 -32.86 -20.13
N LEU A 611 9.28 -33.19 -18.84
CA LEU A 611 9.01 -34.52 -18.30
C LEU A 611 7.53 -34.76 -17.96
N ILE A 612 6.73 -33.69 -17.75
CA ILE A 612 5.34 -33.81 -17.27
C ILE A 612 4.49 -34.68 -18.19
N ASP A 613 4.56 -34.48 -19.50
CA ASP A 613 3.69 -35.18 -20.44
C ASP A 613 4.00 -36.67 -20.47
N GLY A 614 5.29 -37.04 -20.49
CA GLY A 614 5.72 -38.44 -20.41
C GLY A 614 5.38 -39.09 -19.07
N LEU A 615 5.53 -38.37 -17.95
CA LEU A 615 5.17 -38.87 -16.62
C LEU A 615 3.65 -39.07 -16.48
N LYS A 616 2.83 -38.16 -17.03
CA LYS A 616 1.35 -38.31 -17.04
C LYS A 616 0.91 -39.48 -17.91
N GLU A 617 1.59 -39.72 -19.03
CA GLU A 617 1.32 -40.88 -19.88
C GLU A 617 1.66 -42.20 -19.16
N LEU A 618 2.80 -42.27 -18.48
CA LEU A 618 3.18 -43.43 -17.66
C LEU A 618 2.18 -43.69 -16.52
N GLN A 619 1.72 -42.63 -15.84
CA GLN A 619 0.71 -42.75 -14.79
C GLN A 619 -0.65 -43.27 -15.32
N LEU A 620 -0.97 -43.02 -16.59
CA LEU A 620 -2.20 -43.54 -17.20
C LEU A 620 -2.09 -45.02 -17.60
N GLN A 621 -0.87 -45.52 -17.78
CA GLN A 621 -0.60 -46.89 -18.23
C GLN A 621 -0.44 -47.88 -17.07
N GLU A 622 -0.02 -47.42 -15.88
CA GLU A 622 0.20 -48.29 -14.71
C GLU A 622 -0.77 -47.97 -13.56
N GLU A 623 -1.21 -49.02 -12.83
CA GLU A 623 -2.15 -48.87 -11.70
C GLU A 623 -1.48 -48.35 -10.40
N ASP A 624 -0.15 -48.44 -10.29
CA ASP A 624 0.64 -48.02 -9.12
C ASP A 624 1.81 -47.11 -9.52
N ASN A 625 2.01 -46.02 -8.77
CA ASN A 625 3.11 -45.07 -8.98
C ASN A 625 4.39 -45.47 -8.24
N GLY A 626 4.45 -46.68 -7.66
CA GLY A 626 5.60 -47.19 -6.90
C GLY A 626 6.91 -47.28 -7.68
N PHE A 627 6.86 -47.37 -9.01
CA PHE A 627 8.03 -47.44 -9.89
C PHE A 627 8.74 -46.08 -10.10
N LEU A 628 8.07 -44.97 -9.78
CA LEU A 628 8.63 -43.62 -9.92
C LEU A 628 9.45 -43.22 -8.69
N SER A 629 10.54 -42.49 -8.92
CA SER A 629 11.27 -41.82 -7.84
C SER A 629 10.41 -40.74 -7.18
N GLU A 630 10.71 -40.38 -5.92
CA GLU A 630 9.98 -39.31 -5.22
C GLU A 630 10.08 -37.96 -5.96
N GLU A 631 11.19 -37.69 -6.67
CA GLU A 631 11.35 -36.49 -7.49
C GLU A 631 10.33 -36.43 -8.65
N TYR A 632 10.10 -37.55 -9.35
CA TYR A 632 9.11 -37.61 -10.43
C TYR A 632 7.67 -37.59 -9.89
N LYS A 633 7.43 -38.17 -8.72
CA LYS A 633 6.14 -38.06 -8.03
C LYS A 633 5.85 -36.61 -7.64
N GLU A 634 6.86 -35.87 -7.18
CA GLU A 634 6.73 -34.45 -6.84
C GLU A 634 6.41 -33.61 -8.09
N ILE A 635 7.08 -33.88 -9.22
CA ILE A 635 6.77 -33.23 -10.51
C ILE A 635 5.34 -33.50 -10.96
N LEU A 636 4.84 -34.73 -10.78
CA LEU A 636 3.45 -35.07 -11.08
C LEU A 636 2.46 -34.33 -10.18
N ARG A 637 2.72 -34.30 -8.86
CA ARG A 637 1.90 -33.58 -7.87
C ARG A 637 1.81 -32.08 -8.20
N ASN A 638 2.93 -31.47 -8.58
CA ASN A 638 3.01 -30.03 -8.84
C ASN A 638 2.90 -29.67 -10.33
N SER A 639 2.41 -30.60 -11.17
CA SER A 639 2.46 -30.45 -12.63
C SER A 639 1.74 -29.20 -13.16
N ASP A 640 0.64 -28.79 -12.55
CA ASP A 640 -0.11 -27.60 -12.96
C ASP A 640 0.61 -26.29 -12.59
N GLU A 641 1.28 -26.25 -11.43
CA GLU A 641 2.10 -25.12 -11.01
C GLU A 641 3.34 -24.97 -11.88
N ILE A 642 4.03 -26.08 -12.17
CA ILE A 642 5.22 -26.09 -13.05
C ILE A 642 4.85 -25.60 -14.45
N ARG A 643 3.71 -26.03 -15.00
CA ARG A 643 3.20 -25.53 -16.30
C ARG A 643 2.91 -24.03 -16.26
N LEU A 644 2.36 -23.53 -15.16
CA LEU A 644 2.08 -22.10 -15.00
C LEU A 644 3.37 -21.28 -14.89
N GLN A 645 4.35 -21.76 -14.12
CA GLN A 645 5.67 -21.14 -14.02
C GLN A 645 6.41 -21.17 -15.37
N PHE A 646 6.35 -22.28 -16.10
CA PHE A 646 6.96 -22.40 -17.43
C PHE A 646 6.39 -21.39 -18.44
N LYS A 647 5.08 -21.09 -18.39
CA LYS A 647 4.49 -20.02 -19.22
C LYS A 647 5.11 -18.64 -18.94
N GLN A 648 5.56 -18.39 -17.71
CA GLN A 648 6.19 -17.12 -17.30
C GLN A 648 7.72 -17.13 -17.48
N GLN A 649 8.33 -18.31 -17.60
CA GLN A 649 9.77 -18.52 -17.61
C GLN A 649 10.52 -17.72 -18.70
N PRO A 650 10.06 -17.62 -19.97
CA PRO A 650 10.77 -16.83 -20.98
C PRO A 650 10.89 -15.34 -20.63
N ARG A 651 9.86 -14.78 -19.99
CA ARG A 651 9.86 -13.37 -19.53
C ARG A 651 10.84 -13.18 -18.39
N LYS A 652 10.83 -14.09 -17.40
CA LYS A 652 11.77 -14.06 -16.26
C LYS A 652 13.23 -14.17 -16.73
N LEU A 653 13.52 -15.06 -17.67
CA LEU A 653 14.86 -15.20 -18.26
C LEU A 653 15.31 -13.93 -18.98
N THR A 654 14.43 -13.34 -19.80
CA THR A 654 14.72 -12.08 -20.50
C THR A 654 15.04 -10.95 -19.52
N TYR A 655 14.30 -10.88 -18.40
CA TYR A 655 14.55 -9.91 -17.34
C TYR A 655 15.91 -10.13 -16.66
N LEU A 656 16.24 -11.37 -16.28
CA LEU A 656 17.54 -11.72 -15.67
C LEU A 656 18.70 -11.43 -16.62
N TRP A 657 18.56 -11.73 -17.91
CA TRP A 657 19.56 -11.39 -18.93
C TRP A 657 19.73 -9.88 -19.10
N GLY A 658 18.64 -9.12 -18.96
CA GLY A 658 18.69 -7.65 -18.91
C GLY A 658 19.60 -7.18 -17.78
N ILE A 659 19.39 -7.68 -16.55
CA ILE A 659 20.20 -7.32 -15.38
C ILE A 659 21.68 -7.63 -15.59
N ILE A 660 22.02 -8.79 -16.17
CA ILE A 660 23.43 -9.14 -16.45
C ILE A 660 24.03 -8.23 -17.54
N ALA A 661 23.25 -7.90 -18.57
CA ALA A 661 23.69 -6.99 -19.62
C ALA A 661 23.92 -5.58 -19.06
N ASP A 662 23.03 -5.10 -18.18
CA ASP A 662 23.17 -3.81 -17.51
C ASP A 662 24.38 -3.80 -16.58
N LEU A 663 24.58 -4.86 -15.78
CA LEU A 663 25.79 -5.03 -14.96
C LEU A 663 27.08 -4.95 -15.80
N TYR A 664 27.09 -5.55 -16.97
CA TYR A 664 28.21 -5.46 -17.90
C TYR A 664 28.42 -4.02 -18.40
N MET A 665 27.35 -3.37 -18.83
CA MET A 665 27.40 -1.99 -19.34
C MET A 665 27.84 -0.99 -18.28
N ASP A 666 27.32 -1.13 -17.06
CA ASP A 666 27.65 -0.28 -15.92
C ASP A 666 29.10 -0.47 -15.49
N THR A 667 29.57 -1.73 -15.45
CA THR A 667 30.97 -2.04 -15.16
C THR A 667 31.90 -1.40 -16.19
N ALA A 668 31.53 -1.46 -17.48
CA ALA A 668 32.31 -0.81 -18.54
C ALA A 668 32.34 0.70 -18.37
N LYS A 669 31.16 1.30 -18.12
CA LYS A 669 30.98 2.73 -17.98
C LYS A 669 31.79 3.29 -16.82
N ILE A 670 31.77 2.62 -15.66
CA ILE A 670 32.49 3.07 -14.48
C ILE A 670 34.01 2.89 -14.61
N LYS A 671 34.47 1.91 -15.40
CA LYS A 671 35.88 1.71 -15.77
C LYS A 671 36.37 2.61 -16.91
N GLY A 672 35.48 3.41 -17.52
CA GLY A 672 35.81 4.36 -18.59
C GLY A 672 35.79 3.78 -20.01
N HIS A 673 35.19 2.61 -20.21
CA HIS A 673 35.00 2.01 -21.54
C HIS A 673 33.61 2.36 -22.10
N HIS A 674 33.55 3.09 -23.21
CA HIS A 674 32.29 3.60 -23.77
C HIS A 674 31.74 2.82 -24.99
N ASN A 675 32.52 1.88 -25.56
CA ASN A 675 32.17 1.16 -26.80
C ASN A 675 32.20 -0.36 -26.63
N VAL A 676 31.26 -0.90 -25.85
CA VAL A 676 31.15 -2.35 -25.57
C VAL A 676 30.07 -3.08 -26.39
N GLY A 677 29.39 -2.38 -27.31
CA GLY A 677 28.24 -2.91 -28.05
C GLY A 677 28.48 -4.22 -28.81
N SER A 678 29.68 -4.43 -29.36
CA SER A 678 30.05 -5.68 -30.06
C SER A 678 30.16 -6.88 -29.11
N ARG A 679 30.64 -6.66 -27.89
CA ARG A 679 30.77 -7.69 -26.85
C ARG A 679 29.43 -8.05 -26.21
N ILE A 680 28.45 -7.14 -26.22
CA ILE A 680 27.07 -7.45 -25.78
C ILE A 680 26.46 -8.58 -26.63
N THR A 681 26.73 -8.61 -27.93
CA THR A 681 26.23 -9.69 -28.80
C THR A 681 26.83 -11.05 -28.41
N GLN A 682 28.12 -11.08 -28.04
CA GLN A 682 28.78 -12.29 -27.54
C GLN A 682 28.21 -12.70 -26.17
N LEU A 683 27.99 -11.74 -25.27
CA LEU A 683 27.34 -11.99 -23.99
C LEU A 683 25.94 -12.62 -24.18
N LYS A 684 25.14 -12.12 -25.12
CA LYS A 684 23.83 -12.72 -25.44
C LYS A 684 23.94 -14.18 -25.90
N GLN A 685 24.98 -14.54 -26.64
CA GLN A 685 25.22 -15.94 -27.04
C GLN A 685 25.54 -16.82 -25.84
N ILE A 686 26.41 -16.35 -24.94
CA ILE A 686 26.77 -17.04 -23.69
C ILE A 686 25.53 -17.20 -22.80
N LEU A 687 24.69 -16.17 -22.69
CA LEU A 687 23.46 -16.21 -21.89
C LEU A 687 22.41 -17.19 -22.44
N ASN A 688 22.32 -17.35 -23.77
CA ASN A 688 21.39 -18.30 -24.40
C ASN A 688 21.79 -19.76 -24.12
N GLN A 689 23.08 -20.08 -24.19
CA GLN A 689 23.61 -21.43 -23.90
C GLN A 689 23.80 -21.68 -22.39
N TYR A 690 23.86 -20.59 -21.63
CA TYR A 690 24.10 -20.49 -20.20
C TYR A 690 25.15 -21.46 -19.66
N ASN A 691 26.40 -20.97 -19.62
CA ASN A 691 27.49 -21.59 -18.89
C ASN A 691 28.05 -20.60 -17.87
N TYR A 692 27.98 -20.96 -16.58
CA TYR A 692 28.44 -20.12 -15.47
C TYR A 692 29.94 -19.80 -15.55
N GLU A 693 30.78 -20.80 -15.84
CA GLU A 693 32.23 -20.61 -15.91
C GLU A 693 32.63 -19.73 -17.08
N GLU A 694 31.98 -19.90 -18.23
CA GLU A 694 32.19 -19.04 -19.41
C GLU A 694 31.73 -17.61 -19.14
N LEU A 695 30.60 -17.42 -18.45
CA LEU A 695 30.12 -16.08 -18.08
C LEU A 695 31.11 -15.38 -17.14
N VAL A 696 31.59 -16.07 -16.09
CA VAL A 696 32.60 -15.52 -15.18
C VAL A 696 33.91 -15.22 -15.91
N SER A 697 34.35 -16.13 -16.80
CA SER A 697 35.55 -15.94 -17.61
C SER A 697 35.41 -14.74 -18.55
N PHE A 698 34.24 -14.56 -19.15
CA PHE A 698 33.93 -13.41 -20.00
C PHE A 698 34.08 -12.10 -19.23
N PHE A 699 33.52 -11.99 -18.02
CA PHE A 699 33.66 -10.78 -17.19
C PHE A 699 35.10 -10.52 -16.71
N LYS A 700 35.90 -11.58 -16.49
CA LYS A 700 37.33 -11.45 -16.13
C LYS A 700 38.19 -10.87 -17.25
N HIS A 701 37.94 -11.28 -18.50
CA HIS A 701 38.76 -10.92 -19.65
C HIS A 701 38.17 -9.78 -20.50
N SER A 702 37.09 -9.15 -20.01
CA SER A 702 36.33 -8.16 -20.76
C SER A 702 36.86 -6.73 -20.67
N TRP A 703 37.87 -6.46 -19.85
CA TRP A 703 38.38 -5.11 -19.57
C TRP A 703 39.80 -4.95 -20.09
#